data_AF-V9HCL0-F1
#
_entry.id   AF-V9HCL0-F1
#
_cell.length_a   1.000
_cell.length_b   1.000
_cell.length_c   1.000
_cell.angle_alpha   90.00
_cell.angle_beta   90.00
_cell.angle_gamma   90.00
#
_symmetry.space_group_name_H-M   'P 1'
#
loop_
_entity.id
_entity.type
_entity.pdbx_description
1 polymer ?
#
loop_
_entity_poly.entity_id
_entity_poly.type
_entity_poly.pdbx_seq_one_letter_code
_entity_poly.pdbx_strand_id
1 'polypeptide(L)'
;MFVLPNRLYQVLLMILAIFTLCLPARAERLPELINKVQPADIFPNATRFGKPEGKPMTAKIYQGEQEVGVVYITTDVVNTRGYSSKPIDTIVALDKEGTIKGAKMLEHHEPILLVGIPVSKVDTFINGYVGMNPTKNPPQAGSTPSEIVTGATVTVVVIGDSIVRSARVVTAELAKQDSIQAASQANNVQTRPHRLPNMDKQDVLSWDNLLQEKAIQKLHITIGEANKLLADNYPEAAQHPQAGQPEDTFIDLYTAVVSQPAIGKSLLGEQGFKDLQAQLKPNQSAIIVAGEGVYSWKGSGYVRGGIFDRIEVIQNDNGFRFTDAQHTRLLDLQAAGSPHFKEVSLFITPEDFVFDSAEPWRLQLMIQRELSVQNKAFVTVDLNYQLPQAFTVDDPNGQPVVIDAPTTHPATANHVQAASATMTNVTDNNADNPQRMIWKQLWQDKLPHVVAISIMLFILTLVFFFQDTLVKYETLYNRFRYIYLTVTLIYVGWYLHAQLSVVNVLTFTSSIVQGHFSWDYFLMDPFIFTLWSATAMSMIFWGRGAFCGWLCPFGSLQELTNAIAKKLGVKQITVPFGVHTRLTAFKYVIFMVLFGVSLYELGFAEKLAEVEPFKTAIILHFVREWWFVLFALVLLVMGLFIERFFCRYLCPLGAAMAIPAKLQIFNWLRRYPMCGNPCQICHHECPVQAIAPEGDINPNECIQCLHCQVMYNHETRCPQVVATNKKKAKQAAAKAELDTQKQQNQPTEQVVHFVKKTK
;
A
#
# COMPACT_ATOMS: atom_id res chain seq x y z
N MET A 1 43.48 -4.10 18.57
CA MET A 1 44.35 -4.33 17.40
C MET A 1 44.10 -5.75 16.90
N PHE A 2 43.05 -5.95 16.11
CA PHE A 2 42.77 -7.21 15.43
C PHE A 2 43.18 -7.03 13.97
N VAL A 3 44.29 -7.64 13.58
CA VAL A 3 44.77 -7.62 12.19
C VAL A 3 43.88 -8.59 11.41
N LEU A 4 42.90 -8.05 10.68
CA LEU A 4 42.16 -8.83 9.70
C LEU A 4 43.11 -9.26 8.58
N PRO A 5 43.05 -10.53 8.13
CA PRO A 5 43.95 -11.04 7.10
C PRO A 5 43.71 -10.32 5.76
N ASN A 6 44.80 -9.93 5.11
CA ASN A 6 44.86 -9.13 3.87
C ASN A 6 44.00 -9.70 2.72
N ARG A 7 43.73 -11.01 2.73
CA ARG A 7 42.85 -11.69 1.76
C ARG A 7 41.38 -11.28 1.90
N LEU A 8 40.90 -10.99 3.11
CA LEU A 8 39.51 -10.57 3.31
C LEU A 8 39.26 -9.16 2.76
N TYR A 9 40.26 -8.28 2.86
CA TYR A 9 40.20 -6.91 2.31
C TYR A 9 40.19 -6.91 0.77
N GLN A 10 40.99 -7.79 0.15
CA GLN A 10 41.00 -7.97 -1.30
C GLN A 10 39.67 -8.56 -1.82
N VAL A 11 39.07 -9.52 -1.10
CA VAL A 11 37.75 -10.06 -1.42
C VAL A 11 36.66 -8.99 -1.25
N LEU A 12 36.73 -8.17 -0.20
CA LEU A 12 35.76 -7.08 0.02
C LEU A 12 35.85 -6.01 -1.08
N LEU A 13 37.07 -5.63 -1.50
CA LEU A 13 37.29 -4.69 -2.60
C LEU A 13 36.86 -5.26 -3.95
N MET A 14 37.04 -6.55 -4.18
CA MET A 14 36.59 -7.21 -5.41
C MET A 14 35.06 -7.33 -5.45
N ILE A 15 34.40 -7.61 -4.31
CA ILE A 15 32.94 -7.58 -4.18
C ILE A 15 32.41 -6.16 -4.35
N LEU A 16 33.08 -5.15 -3.79
CA LEU A 16 32.72 -3.73 -3.97
C LEU A 16 32.88 -3.28 -5.42
N ALA A 17 33.93 -3.73 -6.12
CA ALA A 17 34.15 -3.45 -7.55
C ALA A 17 33.13 -4.15 -8.46
N ILE A 18 32.71 -5.38 -8.10
CA ILE A 18 31.63 -6.10 -8.80
C ILE A 18 30.27 -5.41 -8.54
N PHE A 19 30.04 -4.88 -7.34
CA PHE A 19 28.85 -4.11 -7.02
C PHE A 19 28.81 -2.72 -7.71
N THR A 20 29.94 -2.05 -7.88
CA THR A 20 29.99 -0.76 -8.60
C THR A 20 29.92 -0.90 -10.12
N LEU A 21 30.30 -2.05 -10.67
CA LEU A 21 30.13 -2.38 -12.10
C LEU A 21 28.71 -2.86 -12.46
N CYS A 22 27.85 -3.12 -11.47
CA CYS A 22 26.43 -3.43 -11.65
C CYS A 22 25.50 -2.23 -11.34
N LEU A 23 25.89 -1.02 -11.74
CA LEU A 23 24.92 0.07 -11.87
C LEU A 23 23.92 -0.33 -12.98
N PRO A 24 22.61 -0.36 -12.73
CA PRO A 24 21.66 -0.63 -13.80
C PRO A 24 21.71 0.56 -14.76
N ALA A 25 22.30 0.34 -15.94
CA ALA A 25 21.97 1.16 -17.09
C ALA A 25 20.45 1.09 -17.29
N ARG A 26 19.80 2.21 -17.65
CA ARG A 26 18.39 2.24 -18.07
C ARG A 26 18.23 1.30 -19.28
N ALA A 27 17.94 0.04 -19.02
CA ALA A 27 17.61 -0.94 -20.05
C ALA A 27 16.16 -0.72 -20.44
N GLU A 28 15.92 -0.43 -21.73
CA GLU A 28 14.59 -0.49 -22.34
C GLU A 28 13.99 -1.87 -22.03
N ARG A 29 12.75 -1.89 -21.52
CA ARG A 29 12.20 -3.09 -20.86
C ARG A 29 11.39 -3.97 -21.81
N LEU A 30 11.06 -3.49 -23.00
CA LEU A 30 10.34 -4.27 -24.01
C LEU A 30 10.93 -5.67 -24.25
N PRO A 31 12.25 -5.87 -24.43
CA PRO A 31 12.83 -7.21 -24.63
C PRO A 31 12.60 -8.18 -23.46
N GLU A 32 12.57 -7.67 -22.22
CA GLU A 32 12.34 -8.47 -21.02
C GLU A 32 10.85 -8.82 -20.88
N LEU A 33 9.99 -7.84 -21.10
CA LEU A 33 8.57 -7.90 -20.74
C LEU A 33 7.68 -8.43 -21.88
N ILE A 34 8.09 -8.35 -23.15
CA ILE A 34 7.31 -8.85 -24.30
C ILE A 34 7.05 -10.36 -24.22
N ASN A 35 7.94 -11.12 -23.58
CA ASN A 35 7.81 -12.57 -23.40
C ASN A 35 6.73 -12.96 -22.38
N LYS A 36 6.20 -12.01 -21.60
CA LYS A 36 5.14 -12.27 -20.60
C LYS A 36 3.74 -12.35 -21.23
N VAL A 37 3.59 -12.06 -22.52
CA VAL A 37 2.27 -12.07 -23.20
C VAL A 37 2.32 -12.82 -24.53
N GLN A 38 1.23 -13.50 -24.87
CA GLN A 38 1.08 -14.12 -26.18
C GLN A 38 0.62 -13.08 -27.22
N PRO A 39 1.12 -13.12 -28.47
CA PRO A 39 0.69 -12.20 -29.52
C PRO A 39 -0.84 -12.13 -29.70
N ALA A 40 -1.50 -13.28 -29.63
CA ALA A 40 -2.95 -13.40 -29.78
C ALA A 40 -3.75 -12.74 -28.64
N ASP A 41 -3.15 -12.52 -27.46
CA ASP A 41 -3.82 -11.91 -26.31
C ASP A 41 -4.01 -10.40 -26.46
N ILE A 42 -3.19 -9.75 -27.30
CA ILE A 42 -3.18 -8.28 -27.49
C ILE A 42 -3.57 -7.91 -28.92
N PHE A 43 -3.32 -8.78 -29.90
CA PHE A 43 -3.70 -8.54 -31.28
C PHE A 43 -4.41 -9.77 -31.84
N PRO A 44 -5.73 -9.69 -32.12
CA PRO A 44 -6.49 -10.83 -32.63
C PRO A 44 -5.84 -11.42 -33.90
N ASN A 45 -5.61 -12.74 -33.90
CA ASN A 45 -4.97 -13.51 -34.98
C ASN A 45 -3.45 -13.29 -35.17
N ALA A 46 -2.77 -12.56 -34.28
CA ALA A 46 -1.31 -12.48 -34.32
C ALA A 46 -0.64 -13.80 -33.92
N THR A 47 0.42 -14.17 -34.62
CA THR A 47 1.16 -15.43 -34.43
C THR A 47 2.52 -15.25 -33.78
N ARG A 48 3.21 -14.12 -34.00
CA ARG A 48 4.53 -13.84 -33.41
C ARG A 48 4.84 -12.35 -33.29
N PHE A 49 5.72 -12.02 -32.34
CA PHE A 49 6.41 -10.74 -32.28
C PHE A 49 7.74 -10.78 -33.04
N GLY A 50 8.13 -9.66 -33.62
CA GLY A 50 9.47 -9.41 -34.15
C GLY A 50 10.45 -9.05 -33.05
N LYS A 51 11.71 -8.83 -33.43
CA LYS A 51 12.73 -8.35 -32.50
C LYS A 51 12.42 -6.88 -32.13
N PRO A 52 12.48 -6.51 -30.84
CA PRO A 52 12.42 -5.11 -30.41
C PRO A 52 13.57 -4.28 -31.01
N GLU A 53 13.23 -3.20 -31.72
CA GLU A 53 14.18 -2.30 -32.39
C GLU A 53 13.66 -0.84 -32.37
N GLY A 54 14.57 0.13 -32.59
CA GLY A 54 14.22 1.55 -32.72
C GLY A 54 14.23 2.36 -31.42
N LYS A 55 13.93 3.67 -31.55
CA LYS A 55 13.71 4.62 -30.45
C LYS A 55 12.52 5.53 -30.79
N PRO A 56 11.37 5.43 -30.10
CA PRO A 56 11.10 4.50 -29.00
C PRO A 56 11.18 3.03 -29.41
N MET A 57 11.48 2.16 -28.44
CA MET A 57 11.66 0.73 -28.65
C MET A 57 10.32 0.06 -29.01
N THR A 58 10.22 -0.54 -30.20
CA THR A 58 9.00 -1.19 -30.70
C THR A 58 9.31 -2.56 -31.29
N ALA A 59 8.35 -3.47 -31.27
CA ALA A 59 8.46 -4.78 -31.93
C ALA A 59 7.32 -4.96 -32.94
N LYS A 60 7.63 -5.46 -34.13
CA LYS A 60 6.62 -5.74 -35.16
C LYS A 60 5.71 -6.90 -34.77
N ILE A 61 4.44 -6.85 -35.13
CA ILE A 61 3.46 -7.93 -34.92
C ILE A 61 3.17 -8.59 -36.26
N TYR A 62 3.19 -9.92 -36.30
CA TYR A 62 2.93 -10.69 -37.50
C TYR A 62 1.71 -11.60 -37.36
N GLN A 63 0.94 -11.71 -38.44
CA GLN A 63 -0.05 -12.77 -38.66
C GLN A 63 0.48 -13.66 -39.80
N GLY A 64 1.01 -14.83 -39.44
CA GLY A 64 1.83 -15.63 -40.35
C GLY A 64 3.14 -14.89 -40.70
N GLU A 65 3.33 -14.58 -41.98
CA GLU A 65 4.47 -13.79 -42.48
C GLU A 65 4.11 -12.31 -42.72
N GLN A 66 2.84 -11.93 -42.61
CA GLN A 66 2.40 -10.56 -42.87
C GLN A 66 2.51 -9.70 -41.61
N GLU A 67 3.21 -8.57 -41.72
CA GLU A 67 3.25 -7.53 -40.68
C GLU A 67 1.90 -6.82 -40.59
N VAL A 68 1.26 -6.89 -39.42
CA VAL A 68 -0.08 -6.34 -39.15
C VAL A 68 -0.08 -5.12 -38.23
N GLY A 69 1.06 -4.82 -37.59
CA GLY A 69 1.16 -3.70 -36.66
C GLY A 69 2.44 -3.71 -35.84
N VAL A 70 2.47 -2.91 -34.77
CA VAL A 70 3.59 -2.85 -33.83
C VAL A 70 3.10 -2.94 -32.38
N VAL A 71 3.98 -3.42 -31.51
CA VAL A 71 3.78 -3.48 -30.06
C VAL A 71 4.90 -2.74 -29.36
N TYR A 72 4.58 -2.08 -28.27
CA TYR A 72 5.55 -1.38 -27.42
C TYR A 72 5.05 -1.35 -25.97
N ILE A 73 5.92 -0.91 -25.05
CA ILE A 73 5.53 -0.67 -23.66
C ILE A 73 5.51 0.82 -23.40
N THR A 74 4.45 1.30 -22.74
CA THR A 74 4.23 2.71 -22.47
C THR A 74 5.40 3.38 -21.74
N THR A 75 6.08 2.69 -20.82
CA THR A 75 7.26 3.18 -20.08
C THR A 75 8.49 3.44 -20.94
N ASP A 76 8.63 2.76 -22.07
CA ASP A 76 9.73 2.98 -23.02
C ASP A 76 9.44 4.17 -23.95
N VAL A 77 8.21 4.72 -23.92
CA VAL A 77 7.77 5.83 -24.80
C VAL A 77 7.50 7.12 -24.02
N VAL A 78 6.75 7.03 -22.93
CA VAL A 78 6.31 8.16 -22.11
C VAL A 78 6.46 7.84 -20.62
N ASN A 79 6.45 8.86 -19.77
CA ASN A 79 6.51 8.67 -18.32
C ASN A 79 5.17 8.19 -17.77
N THR A 80 5.11 7.00 -17.17
CA THR A 80 3.87 6.35 -16.71
C THR A 80 3.76 6.21 -15.19
N ARG A 81 4.47 7.05 -14.43
CA ARG A 81 4.54 6.94 -12.97
C ARG A 81 3.18 7.24 -12.31
N GLY A 82 2.64 6.24 -11.60
CA GLY A 82 1.38 6.32 -10.86
C GLY A 82 1.53 6.86 -9.43
N TYR A 83 0.60 6.50 -8.55
CA TYR A 83 0.56 6.95 -7.15
C TYR A 83 1.85 6.60 -6.40
N SER A 84 2.43 5.45 -6.70
CA SER A 84 3.65 4.97 -6.07
C SER A 84 4.92 5.67 -6.55
N SER A 85 4.80 6.59 -7.52
CA SER A 85 5.90 7.19 -8.28
C SER A 85 6.81 6.19 -9.02
N LYS A 86 6.44 4.91 -9.04
CA LYS A 86 7.13 3.85 -9.80
C LYS A 86 6.48 3.67 -11.18
N PRO A 87 7.24 3.19 -12.18
CA PRO A 87 6.72 2.95 -13.52
C PRO A 87 5.58 1.92 -13.50
N ILE A 88 4.57 2.14 -14.36
CA ILE A 88 3.53 1.18 -14.66
C ILE A 88 3.72 0.70 -16.09
N ASP A 89 4.10 -0.57 -16.26
CA ASP A 89 4.39 -1.13 -17.57
C ASP A 89 3.10 -1.65 -18.20
N THR A 90 2.60 -0.94 -19.21
CA THR A 90 1.45 -1.36 -20.02
C THR A 90 1.92 -1.64 -21.44
N ILE A 91 1.65 -2.84 -21.94
CA ILE A 91 1.92 -3.19 -23.33
C ILE A 91 0.75 -2.72 -24.19
N VAL A 92 1.04 -2.12 -25.34
CA VAL A 92 0.04 -1.58 -26.28
C VAL A 92 0.38 -2.07 -27.68
N ALA A 93 -0.62 -2.59 -28.39
CA ALA A 93 -0.51 -2.99 -29.79
C ALA A 93 -1.30 -2.05 -30.68
N LEU A 94 -0.65 -1.54 -31.72
CA LEU A 94 -1.24 -0.66 -32.74
C LEU A 94 -1.28 -1.37 -34.09
N ASP A 95 -2.33 -1.13 -34.88
CA ASP A 95 -2.29 -1.38 -36.33
C ASP A 95 -1.48 -0.31 -37.07
N LYS A 96 -1.29 -0.51 -38.38
CA LYS A 96 -0.51 0.41 -39.22
C LYS A 96 -1.12 1.81 -39.29
N GLU A 97 -2.41 1.93 -39.04
CA GLU A 97 -3.14 3.20 -39.04
C GLU A 97 -3.08 3.92 -37.69
N GLY A 98 -2.47 3.34 -36.65
CA GLY A 98 -2.37 3.90 -35.30
C GLY A 98 -3.58 3.60 -34.41
N THR A 99 -4.39 2.61 -34.77
CA THR A 99 -5.54 2.16 -33.97
C THR A 99 -5.10 1.12 -32.95
N ILE A 100 -5.51 1.29 -31.70
CA ILE A 100 -5.21 0.36 -30.61
C ILE A 100 -5.99 -0.94 -30.84
N LYS A 101 -5.28 -2.06 -31.03
CA LYS A 101 -5.89 -3.40 -31.18
C LYS A 101 -5.91 -4.21 -29.90
N GLY A 102 -5.08 -3.83 -28.93
CA GLY A 102 -5.12 -4.35 -27.57
C GLY A 102 -4.14 -3.62 -26.67
N ALA A 103 -4.42 -3.67 -25.38
CA ALA A 103 -3.52 -3.18 -24.35
C ALA A 103 -3.67 -4.03 -23.08
N LYS A 104 -2.59 -4.20 -22.31
CA LYS A 104 -2.61 -5.00 -21.08
C LYS A 104 -1.57 -4.51 -20.08
N MET A 105 -1.89 -4.52 -18.80
CA MET A 105 -0.91 -4.21 -17.76
C MET A 105 0.01 -5.42 -17.54
N LEU A 106 1.33 -5.20 -17.64
CA LEU A 106 2.34 -6.25 -17.46
C LEU A 106 2.88 -6.29 -16.04
N GLU A 107 3.20 -5.11 -15.50
CA GLU A 107 3.86 -4.97 -14.21
C GLU A 107 3.49 -3.62 -13.58
N HIS A 108 3.27 -3.61 -12.27
CA HIS A 108 2.97 -2.39 -11.52
C HIS A 108 3.49 -2.50 -10.08
N HIS A 109 3.70 -1.35 -9.45
CA HIS A 109 4.12 -1.25 -8.05
C HIS A 109 3.19 -0.36 -7.22
N GLU A 110 1.93 -0.30 -7.63
CA GLU A 110 0.89 0.52 -7.01
C GLU A 110 0.35 -0.14 -5.73
N PRO A 111 0.56 0.45 -4.53
CA PRO A 111 0.16 -0.14 -3.25
C PRO A 111 -1.30 -0.53 -3.18
N ILE A 112 -2.19 0.29 -3.76
CA ILE A 112 -3.64 0.05 -3.72
C ILE A 112 -4.07 -1.18 -4.53
N LEU A 113 -3.37 -1.46 -5.64
CA LEU A 113 -3.58 -2.65 -6.46
C LEU A 113 -2.97 -3.90 -5.80
N LEU A 114 -1.94 -3.73 -4.95
CA LEU A 114 -1.29 -4.84 -4.24
C LEU A 114 -2.04 -5.28 -2.97
N VAL A 115 -2.89 -4.42 -2.41
CA VAL A 115 -3.53 -4.62 -1.10
C VAL A 115 -5.05 -4.81 -1.18
N GLY A 116 -5.75 -4.33 -2.23
CA GLY A 116 -7.23 -4.40 -2.22
C GLY A 116 -8.00 -4.35 -3.53
N ILE A 117 -7.42 -3.95 -4.67
CA ILE A 117 -8.14 -3.84 -5.95
C ILE A 117 -7.69 -4.94 -6.93
N PRO A 118 -8.59 -5.80 -7.42
CA PRO A 118 -8.22 -6.83 -8.39
C PRO A 118 -7.67 -6.25 -9.69
N VAL A 119 -6.56 -6.79 -10.18
CA VAL A 119 -5.93 -6.42 -11.47
C VAL A 119 -6.92 -6.53 -12.64
N SER A 120 -7.85 -7.48 -12.60
CA SER A 120 -8.87 -7.65 -13.64
C SER A 120 -9.77 -6.42 -13.83
N LYS A 121 -10.01 -5.62 -12.78
CA LYS A 121 -10.76 -4.35 -12.94
C LYS A 121 -9.96 -3.32 -13.73
N VAL A 122 -8.64 -3.30 -13.55
CA VAL A 122 -7.72 -2.44 -14.30
C VAL A 122 -7.65 -2.91 -15.76
N ASP A 123 -7.62 -4.21 -16.00
CA ASP A 123 -7.66 -4.76 -17.36
C ASP A 123 -8.97 -4.40 -18.10
N THR A 124 -10.13 -4.45 -17.41
CA THR A 124 -11.40 -3.98 -17.98
C THR A 124 -11.36 -2.50 -18.36
N PHE A 125 -10.75 -1.66 -17.53
CA PHE A 125 -10.55 -0.25 -17.84
C PHE A 125 -9.64 -0.07 -19.07
N ILE A 126 -8.50 -0.77 -19.11
CA ILE A 126 -7.56 -0.71 -20.26
C ILE A 126 -8.25 -1.14 -21.56
N ASN A 127 -9.10 -2.17 -21.51
CA ASN A 127 -9.84 -2.66 -22.67
C ASN A 127 -10.78 -1.62 -23.29
N GLY A 128 -11.19 -0.58 -22.55
CA GLY A 128 -11.99 0.52 -23.09
C GLY A 128 -11.28 1.34 -24.19
N TYR A 129 -9.95 1.30 -24.23
CA TYR A 129 -9.15 1.99 -25.25
C TYR A 129 -9.00 1.18 -26.54
N VAL A 130 -9.38 -0.09 -26.55
CA VAL A 130 -9.27 -0.96 -27.73
C VAL A 130 -10.28 -0.55 -28.79
N GLY A 131 -9.81 -0.39 -30.03
CA GLY A 131 -10.58 0.11 -31.17
C GLY A 131 -10.47 1.63 -31.38
N MET A 132 -9.87 2.37 -30.44
CA MET A 132 -9.64 3.81 -30.56
C MET A 132 -8.40 4.13 -31.43
N ASN A 133 -8.47 5.21 -32.20
CA ASN A 133 -7.32 5.79 -32.90
C ASN A 133 -7.01 7.19 -32.31
N PRO A 134 -6.06 7.32 -31.38
CA PRO A 134 -5.76 8.56 -30.66
C PRO A 134 -5.31 9.73 -31.53
N THR A 135 -4.84 9.47 -32.75
CA THR A 135 -4.34 10.48 -33.69
C THR A 135 -5.45 11.04 -34.57
N LYS A 136 -6.37 10.18 -35.05
CA LYS A 136 -7.50 10.61 -35.89
C LYS A 136 -8.68 11.14 -35.06
N ASN A 137 -8.98 10.48 -33.95
CA ASN A 137 -10.08 10.80 -33.06
C ASN A 137 -9.54 10.92 -31.62
N PRO A 138 -8.88 12.04 -31.28
CA PRO A 138 -8.36 12.25 -29.94
C PRO A 138 -9.50 12.24 -28.91
N PRO A 139 -9.37 11.52 -27.78
CA PRO A 139 -10.36 11.60 -26.70
C PRO A 139 -10.47 13.04 -26.18
N GLN A 140 -11.67 13.46 -25.77
CA GLN A 140 -11.87 14.77 -25.14
C GLN A 140 -11.00 14.85 -23.87
N ALA A 141 -10.38 16.00 -23.65
CA ALA A 141 -9.52 16.22 -22.49
C ALA A 141 -10.31 15.94 -21.19
N GLY A 142 -9.83 14.97 -20.41
CA GLY A 142 -10.47 14.57 -19.15
C GLY A 142 -11.54 13.48 -19.26
N SER A 143 -11.80 12.93 -20.45
CA SER A 143 -12.72 11.81 -20.65
C SER A 143 -11.98 10.46 -20.69
N THR A 144 -12.53 9.43 -20.03
CA THR A 144 -12.07 8.04 -20.19
C THR A 144 -13.13 7.21 -20.91
N PRO A 145 -12.75 6.35 -21.87
CA PRO A 145 -13.70 5.52 -22.62
C PRO A 145 -14.33 4.39 -21.78
N SER A 146 -13.79 4.12 -20.59
CA SER A 146 -14.27 3.11 -19.65
C SER A 146 -14.52 3.67 -18.26
N GLU A 147 -15.36 2.98 -17.48
CA GLU A 147 -15.65 3.27 -16.07
C GLU A 147 -14.38 3.17 -15.22
N ILE A 148 -14.11 4.20 -14.40
CA ILE A 148 -12.94 4.24 -13.53
C ILE A 148 -13.01 3.22 -12.40
N VAL A 149 -11.86 2.61 -12.11
CA VAL A 149 -11.71 1.73 -10.96
C VAL A 149 -11.64 2.53 -9.66
N THR A 150 -12.70 2.41 -8.86
CA THR A 150 -12.80 2.90 -7.48
C THR A 150 -11.52 2.69 -6.67
N GLY A 151 -11.01 3.73 -6.03
CA GLY A 151 -9.86 3.64 -5.11
C GLY A 151 -8.50 3.60 -5.83
N ALA A 152 -8.46 3.29 -7.12
CA ALA A 152 -7.28 3.34 -7.98
C ALA A 152 -7.37 4.44 -9.05
N THR A 153 -8.19 5.48 -8.83
CA THR A 153 -8.48 6.54 -9.80
C THR A 153 -7.23 7.19 -10.39
N VAL A 154 -6.27 7.60 -9.55
CA VAL A 154 -5.01 8.19 -10.01
C VAL A 154 -4.24 7.21 -10.89
N THR A 155 -4.12 5.96 -10.43
CA THR A 155 -3.41 4.90 -11.14
C THR A 155 -4.00 4.62 -12.52
N VAL A 156 -5.32 4.44 -12.63
CA VAL A 156 -5.97 4.11 -13.91
C VAL A 156 -6.01 5.30 -14.86
N VAL A 157 -6.12 6.53 -14.35
CA VAL A 157 -6.01 7.75 -15.18
C VAL A 157 -4.62 7.86 -15.78
N VAL A 158 -3.56 7.64 -14.99
CA VAL A 158 -2.18 7.64 -15.50
C VAL A 158 -1.99 6.56 -16.56
N ILE A 159 -2.53 5.36 -16.35
CA ILE A 159 -2.47 4.28 -17.35
C ILE A 159 -3.16 4.69 -18.65
N GLY A 160 -4.39 5.20 -18.57
CA GLY A 160 -5.18 5.60 -19.73
C GLY A 160 -4.53 6.73 -20.53
N ASP A 161 -4.07 7.78 -19.85
CA ASP A 161 -3.34 8.88 -20.47
C ASP A 161 -2.02 8.43 -21.11
N SER A 162 -1.28 7.54 -20.42
CA SER A 162 -0.05 6.95 -20.96
C SER A 162 -0.31 6.15 -22.24
N ILE A 163 -1.41 5.38 -22.32
CA ILE A 163 -1.80 4.66 -23.54
C ILE A 163 -2.05 5.63 -24.69
N VAL A 164 -2.84 6.68 -24.46
CA VAL A 164 -3.20 7.67 -25.49
C VAL A 164 -1.97 8.43 -25.99
N ARG A 165 -1.14 8.97 -25.09
CA ARG A 165 0.04 9.76 -25.46
C ARG A 165 1.10 8.91 -26.16
N SER A 166 1.42 7.75 -25.60
CA SER A 166 2.39 6.85 -26.22
C SER A 166 1.94 6.37 -27.61
N ALA A 167 0.63 6.14 -27.81
CA ALA A 167 0.11 5.72 -29.10
C ALA A 167 0.27 6.81 -30.17
N ARG A 168 0.08 8.09 -29.81
CA ARG A 168 0.33 9.22 -30.72
C ARG A 168 1.80 9.31 -31.09
N VAL A 169 2.70 9.22 -30.09
CA VAL A 169 4.16 9.28 -30.31
C VAL A 169 4.61 8.16 -31.25
N VAL A 170 4.20 6.93 -31.00
CA VAL A 170 4.56 5.77 -31.83
C VAL A 170 3.94 5.89 -33.22
N THR A 171 2.67 6.29 -33.34
CA THR A 171 2.02 6.48 -34.65
C THR A 171 2.73 7.55 -35.48
N ALA A 172 3.12 8.66 -34.86
CA ALA A 172 3.88 9.72 -35.53
C ALA A 172 5.25 9.21 -36.01
N GLU A 173 5.92 8.37 -35.23
CA GLU A 173 7.21 7.79 -35.61
C GLU A 173 7.08 6.76 -36.75
N LEU A 174 6.03 5.93 -36.74
CA LEU A 174 5.71 5.03 -37.86
C LEU A 174 5.45 5.80 -39.15
N ALA A 175 4.68 6.90 -39.06
CA ALA A 175 4.41 7.77 -40.20
C ALA A 175 5.70 8.42 -40.75
N LYS A 176 6.68 8.74 -39.91
CA LYS A 176 8.02 9.20 -40.35
C LYS A 176 8.78 8.10 -41.07
N GLN A 177 8.74 6.86 -40.58
CA GLN A 177 9.43 5.74 -41.23
C GLN A 177 8.84 5.40 -42.62
N ASP A 178 7.52 5.48 -42.77
CA ASP A 178 6.85 5.33 -44.06
C ASP A 178 7.09 6.53 -45.00
N SER A 179 7.18 7.75 -44.47
CA SER A 179 7.47 8.96 -45.26
C SER A 179 8.96 9.14 -45.61
N ILE A 180 9.89 8.52 -44.87
CA ILE A 180 11.30 8.42 -45.28
C ILE A 180 11.44 7.51 -46.53
N GLN A 181 10.48 6.62 -46.79
CA GLN A 181 10.38 5.88 -48.06
C GLN A 181 9.58 6.62 -49.15
N ALA A 182 8.86 7.69 -48.78
CA ALA A 182 7.96 8.42 -49.68
C ALA A 182 7.97 9.94 -49.44
N ALA A 183 9.13 10.61 -49.48
CA ALA A 183 9.17 12.07 -49.54
C ALA A 183 10.48 12.63 -50.13
N SER A 184 10.64 12.45 -51.45
CA SER A 184 11.10 13.53 -52.30
C SER A 184 9.87 14.27 -52.83
N GLN A 185 9.28 15.17 -52.03
CA GLN A 185 8.56 16.40 -52.46
C GLN A 185 7.71 17.03 -51.33
N ALA A 186 8.09 18.27 -50.98
CA ALA A 186 7.32 19.38 -50.40
C ALA A 186 6.60 19.22 -49.03
N ASN A 187 7.05 20.01 -48.05
CA ASN A 187 6.28 21.16 -47.57
C ASN A 187 7.17 22.17 -46.84
N ASN A 188 6.91 23.47 -47.07
CA ASN A 188 7.53 24.59 -46.38
C ASN A 188 7.16 24.53 -44.89
N VAL A 189 8.00 23.90 -44.09
CA VAL A 189 7.88 23.96 -42.63
C VAL A 189 8.53 25.27 -42.18
N GLN A 190 7.73 26.22 -41.71
CA GLN A 190 8.27 27.43 -41.08
C GLN A 190 8.92 27.03 -39.75
N THR A 191 10.20 27.32 -39.62
CA THR A 191 10.97 27.10 -38.39
C THR A 191 11.35 28.42 -37.76
N ARG A 192 11.41 28.48 -36.43
CA ARG A 192 12.03 29.58 -35.68
C ARG A 192 13.30 29.11 -34.96
N PRO A 193 14.22 30.02 -34.60
CA PRO A 193 15.30 29.70 -33.67
C PRO A 193 14.73 29.09 -32.37
N HIS A 194 15.46 28.11 -31.85
CA HIS A 194 15.29 27.64 -30.49
C HIS A 194 15.57 28.80 -29.51
N ARG A 195 14.90 28.83 -28.37
CA ARG A 195 15.04 29.92 -27.40
C ARG A 195 15.53 29.37 -26.06
N LEU A 196 16.25 30.20 -25.31
CA LEU A 196 16.68 29.91 -23.95
C LEU A 196 16.18 31.02 -23.02
N PRO A 197 15.97 30.73 -21.72
CA PRO A 197 15.70 31.79 -20.74
C PRO A 197 16.84 32.82 -20.72
N ASN A 198 16.49 34.10 -20.78
CA ASN A 198 17.44 35.20 -20.71
C ASN A 198 17.95 35.36 -19.27
N MET A 199 19.20 34.96 -19.04
CA MET A 199 19.84 35.02 -17.71
C MET A 199 20.38 36.42 -17.36
N ASP A 200 20.53 37.31 -18.35
CA ASP A 200 21.03 38.68 -18.16
C ASP A 200 19.91 39.63 -17.69
N LYS A 201 18.65 39.29 -17.98
CA LYS A 201 17.49 40.03 -17.50
C LYS A 201 17.22 39.71 -16.02
N GLN A 202 17.54 40.65 -15.13
CA GLN A 202 17.47 40.48 -13.67
C GLN A 202 16.68 41.58 -12.93
N ASP A 203 15.91 42.40 -13.65
CA ASP A 203 15.04 43.42 -13.07
C ASP A 203 13.97 42.81 -12.16
N VAL A 204 13.68 43.50 -11.05
CA VAL A 204 12.62 43.11 -10.12
C VAL A 204 11.34 43.83 -10.49
N LEU A 205 10.29 43.06 -10.75
CA LEU A 205 9.00 43.52 -11.25
C LEU A 205 7.91 43.37 -10.16
N SER A 206 6.90 44.23 -10.22
CA SER A 206 5.68 44.07 -9.41
C SER A 206 4.82 42.92 -9.91
N TRP A 207 3.90 42.45 -9.07
CA TRP A 207 2.94 41.40 -9.43
C TRP A 207 2.13 41.75 -10.68
N ASP A 208 1.63 42.99 -10.76
CA ASP A 208 0.85 43.47 -11.90
C ASP A 208 1.68 43.50 -13.19
N ASN A 209 2.95 43.91 -13.11
CA ASN A 209 3.84 43.91 -14.28
C ASN A 209 4.13 42.48 -14.76
N LEU A 210 4.34 41.53 -13.84
CA LEU A 210 4.56 40.12 -14.19
C LEU A 210 3.32 39.50 -14.88
N LEU A 211 2.12 39.88 -14.47
CA LEU A 211 0.88 39.47 -15.16
C LEU A 211 0.73 40.13 -16.54
N GLN A 212 0.98 41.44 -16.64
CA GLN A 212 0.89 42.17 -17.90
C GLN A 212 1.90 41.67 -18.94
N GLU A 213 3.13 41.39 -18.51
CA GLU A 213 4.17 40.83 -19.37
C GLU A 213 3.98 39.33 -19.65
N LYS A 214 2.92 38.70 -19.12
CA LYS A 214 2.61 37.27 -19.27
C LYS A 214 3.67 36.34 -18.66
N ALA A 215 4.53 36.86 -17.79
CA ALA A 215 5.52 36.09 -17.03
C ALA A 215 4.86 35.16 -16.02
N ILE A 216 3.68 35.55 -15.51
CA ILE A 216 2.76 34.73 -14.73
C ILE A 216 1.52 34.47 -15.58
N GLN A 217 1.09 33.21 -15.66
CA GLN A 217 -0.18 32.83 -16.29
C GLN A 217 -1.22 32.49 -15.22
N LYS A 218 -2.49 32.77 -15.53
CA LYS A 218 -3.64 32.53 -14.65
C LYS A 218 -4.69 31.66 -15.33
N LEU A 219 -5.22 30.68 -14.60
CA LEU A 219 -6.45 29.96 -14.89
C LEU A 219 -7.50 30.33 -13.83
N HIS A 220 -8.67 30.78 -14.27
CA HIS A 220 -9.83 31.04 -13.41
C HIS A 220 -10.94 30.06 -13.77
N ILE A 221 -11.54 29.43 -12.77
CA ILE A 221 -12.72 28.57 -12.94
C ILE A 221 -13.72 28.92 -11.84
N THR A 222 -14.99 29.10 -12.22
CA THR A 222 -16.09 29.31 -11.28
C THR A 222 -16.71 27.98 -10.82
N ILE A 223 -17.45 28.00 -9.72
CA ILE A 223 -18.18 26.82 -9.24
C ILE A 223 -19.18 26.32 -10.30
N GLY A 224 -19.86 27.23 -10.99
CA GLY A 224 -20.79 26.90 -12.07
C GLY A 224 -20.11 26.20 -13.24
N GLU A 225 -18.95 26.70 -13.68
CA GLU A 225 -18.15 26.10 -14.76
C GLU A 225 -17.63 24.71 -14.38
N ALA A 226 -17.08 24.55 -13.17
CA ALA A 226 -16.59 23.26 -12.70
C ALA A 226 -17.71 22.21 -12.63
N ASN A 227 -18.89 22.59 -12.13
CA ASN A 227 -20.06 21.72 -12.07
C ASN A 227 -20.55 21.33 -13.47
N LYS A 228 -20.58 22.29 -14.40
CA LYS A 228 -20.97 22.04 -15.79
C LYS A 228 -20.00 21.10 -16.50
N LEU A 229 -18.69 21.35 -16.41
CA LEU A 229 -17.66 20.49 -17.01
C LEU A 229 -17.80 19.04 -16.53
N LEU A 230 -18.03 18.83 -15.23
CA LEU A 230 -18.24 17.51 -14.67
C LEU A 230 -19.56 16.88 -15.13
N ALA A 231 -20.67 17.63 -15.16
CA ALA A 231 -21.97 17.12 -15.57
C ALA A 231 -22.03 16.74 -17.07
N ASP A 232 -21.36 17.51 -17.93
CA ASP A 232 -21.30 17.26 -19.38
C ASP A 232 -20.56 15.95 -19.70
N ASN A 233 -19.55 15.59 -18.89
CA ASN A 233 -18.77 14.35 -19.05
C ASN A 233 -19.33 13.18 -18.22
N TYR A 234 -20.00 13.48 -17.10
CA TYR A 234 -20.57 12.51 -16.17
C TYR A 234 -21.97 12.96 -15.75
N PRO A 235 -23.04 12.49 -16.41
CA PRO A 235 -24.41 12.90 -16.10
C PRO A 235 -24.81 12.71 -14.62
N GLU A 236 -24.25 11.69 -13.96
CA GLU A 236 -24.45 11.44 -12.52
C GLU A 236 -23.86 12.54 -11.63
N ALA A 237 -22.84 13.27 -12.10
CA ALA A 237 -22.25 14.39 -11.37
C ALA A 237 -23.21 15.58 -11.21
N ALA A 238 -24.24 15.69 -12.06
CA ALA A 238 -25.28 16.70 -11.91
C ALA A 238 -26.08 16.53 -10.60
N GLN A 239 -26.13 15.32 -10.04
CA GLN A 239 -26.81 15.03 -8.78
C GLN A 239 -25.95 15.39 -7.55
N HIS A 240 -24.66 15.65 -7.75
CA HIS A 240 -23.69 15.94 -6.69
C HIS A 240 -22.87 17.21 -7.01
N PRO A 241 -23.50 18.39 -7.13
CA PRO A 241 -22.78 19.63 -7.45
C PRO A 241 -21.88 20.09 -6.30
N GLN A 242 -20.81 20.82 -6.61
CA GLN A 242 -20.08 21.61 -5.63
C GLN A 242 -21.03 22.60 -4.95
N ALA A 243 -21.05 22.59 -3.62
CA ALA A 243 -21.79 23.60 -2.86
C ALA A 243 -21.12 24.99 -3.00
N GLY A 244 -21.94 26.02 -3.18
CA GLY A 244 -21.53 27.42 -3.36
C GLY A 244 -22.43 28.14 -4.37
N GLN A 245 -22.26 29.46 -4.52
CA GLN A 245 -22.93 30.18 -5.61
C GLN A 245 -22.21 29.90 -6.94
N PRO A 246 -22.92 29.82 -8.08
CA PRO A 246 -22.29 29.51 -9.37
C PRO A 246 -21.16 30.46 -9.78
N GLU A 247 -21.25 31.74 -9.38
CA GLU A 247 -20.26 32.77 -9.69
C GLU A 247 -19.07 32.80 -8.71
N ASP A 248 -19.13 32.01 -7.62
CA ASP A 248 -18.02 31.95 -6.67
C ASP A 248 -16.80 31.29 -7.32
N THR A 249 -15.61 31.72 -6.90
CA THR A 249 -14.34 31.18 -7.41
C THR A 249 -14.17 29.74 -6.95
N PHE A 250 -14.14 28.81 -7.91
CA PHE A 250 -13.79 27.41 -7.65
C PHE A 250 -12.29 27.28 -7.42
N ILE A 251 -11.50 27.79 -8.37
CA ILE A 251 -10.05 27.91 -8.26
C ILE A 251 -9.52 29.04 -9.14
N ASP A 252 -8.57 29.77 -8.57
CA ASP A 252 -7.66 30.70 -9.24
C ASP A 252 -6.27 30.08 -9.18
N LEU A 253 -5.76 29.57 -10.29
CA LEU A 253 -4.47 28.88 -10.37
C LEU A 253 -3.46 29.71 -11.18
N TYR A 254 -2.28 29.92 -10.62
CA TYR A 254 -1.20 30.71 -11.23
C TYR A 254 0.06 29.88 -11.37
N THR A 255 0.80 30.09 -12.46
CA THR A 255 2.11 29.46 -12.65
C THR A 255 3.12 30.35 -13.36
N ALA A 256 4.41 30.17 -13.03
CA ALA A 256 5.53 30.88 -13.63
C ALA A 256 6.84 30.08 -13.54
N VAL A 257 7.74 30.28 -14.51
CA VAL A 257 9.11 29.73 -14.49
C VAL A 257 10.02 30.66 -13.68
N VAL A 258 10.34 30.24 -12.45
CA VAL A 258 11.14 31.02 -11.49
C VAL A 258 12.64 30.74 -11.56
N SER A 259 13.07 29.79 -12.39
CA SER A 259 14.48 29.65 -12.77
C SER A 259 14.99 30.83 -13.62
N GLN A 260 14.10 31.60 -14.25
CA GLN A 260 14.47 32.84 -14.92
C GLN A 260 14.74 33.95 -13.88
N PRO A 261 15.89 34.66 -13.94
CA PRO A 261 16.30 35.56 -12.86
C PRO A 261 15.37 36.72 -12.50
N ALA A 262 14.80 37.43 -13.48
CA ALA A 262 13.87 38.53 -13.21
C ALA A 262 12.58 38.01 -12.54
N ILE A 263 11.99 36.94 -13.05
CA ILE A 263 10.79 36.30 -12.48
C ILE A 263 11.10 35.74 -11.08
N GLY A 264 12.19 34.99 -10.95
CA GLY A 264 12.60 34.35 -9.70
C GLY A 264 12.90 35.35 -8.59
N LYS A 265 13.68 36.40 -8.86
CA LYS A 265 13.95 37.46 -7.86
C LYS A 265 12.70 38.22 -7.47
N SER A 266 11.79 38.45 -8.43
CA SER A 266 10.53 39.14 -8.15
C SER A 266 9.62 38.33 -7.23
N LEU A 267 9.48 37.01 -7.49
CA LEU A 267 8.54 36.17 -6.75
C LEU A 267 9.11 35.59 -5.45
N LEU A 268 10.42 35.29 -5.40
CA LEU A 268 11.07 34.65 -4.26
C LEU A 268 11.88 35.63 -3.39
N GLY A 269 12.11 36.85 -3.89
CA GLY A 269 13.08 37.78 -3.33
C GLY A 269 14.53 37.41 -3.69
N GLU A 270 15.47 38.32 -3.42
CA GLU A 270 16.89 38.08 -3.77
C GLU A 270 17.49 36.88 -3.07
N GLN A 271 17.18 36.70 -1.77
CA GLN A 271 17.72 35.58 -1.01
C GLN A 271 17.09 34.25 -1.45
N GLY A 272 15.76 34.21 -1.61
CA GLY A 272 15.07 33.01 -2.08
C GLY A 272 15.51 32.57 -3.47
N PHE A 273 15.82 33.52 -4.36
CA PHE A 273 16.37 33.21 -5.67
C PHE A 273 17.81 32.66 -5.60
N LYS A 274 18.67 33.21 -4.73
CA LYS A 274 20.03 32.66 -4.50
C LYS A 274 19.97 31.24 -3.96
N ASP A 275 19.07 30.98 -3.02
CA ASP A 275 18.88 29.65 -2.43
C ASP A 275 18.38 28.65 -3.49
N LEU A 276 17.44 29.07 -4.35
CA LEU A 276 16.98 28.27 -5.49
C LEU A 276 18.14 27.94 -6.46
N GLN A 277 18.95 28.93 -6.83
CA GLN A 277 20.09 28.72 -7.73
C GLN A 277 21.11 27.74 -7.14
N ALA A 278 21.31 27.74 -5.83
CA ALA A 278 22.20 26.80 -5.16
C ALA A 278 21.67 25.35 -5.17
N GLN A 279 20.36 25.17 -5.31
CA GLN A 279 19.71 23.85 -5.33
C GLN A 279 19.55 23.26 -6.75
N LEU A 280 19.45 24.11 -7.77
CA LEU A 280 19.25 23.68 -9.15
C LEU A 280 20.50 22.98 -9.71
N LYS A 281 20.32 21.74 -10.20
CA LYS A 281 21.36 21.03 -10.96
C LYS A 281 21.37 21.47 -12.43
N PRO A 282 22.45 21.17 -13.19
CA PRO A 282 22.45 21.40 -14.63
C PRO A 282 21.24 20.75 -15.31
N ASN A 283 20.59 21.49 -16.23
CA ASN A 283 19.38 21.09 -16.96
C ASN A 283 18.08 20.96 -16.15
N GLN A 284 18.05 21.39 -14.88
CA GLN A 284 16.80 21.55 -14.15
C GLN A 284 16.26 22.98 -14.27
N SER A 285 14.94 23.10 -14.25
CA SER A 285 14.23 24.37 -14.11
C SER A 285 13.41 24.39 -12.83
N ALA A 286 12.90 25.56 -12.47
CA ALA A 286 12.01 25.72 -11.33
C ALA A 286 10.72 26.42 -11.73
N ILE A 287 9.61 25.91 -11.23
CA ILE A 287 8.25 26.37 -11.53
C ILE A 287 7.58 26.71 -10.20
N ILE A 288 6.83 27.81 -10.16
CA ILE A 288 5.97 28.13 -9.04
C ILE A 288 4.52 27.82 -9.39
N VAL A 289 3.77 27.35 -8.41
CA VAL A 289 2.32 27.18 -8.50
C VAL A 289 1.69 27.85 -7.30
N ALA A 290 0.79 28.79 -7.55
CA ALA A 290 0.00 29.45 -6.52
C ALA A 290 -1.48 29.26 -6.80
N GLY A 291 -2.27 29.05 -5.74
CA GLY A 291 -3.69 28.77 -5.85
C GLY A 291 -4.51 29.46 -4.78
N GLU A 292 -5.67 29.95 -5.18
CA GLU A 292 -6.72 30.48 -4.31
C GLU A 292 -8.08 29.87 -4.67
N GLY A 293 -9.01 29.79 -3.71
CA GLY A 293 -10.36 29.28 -3.92
C GLY A 293 -10.74 28.06 -3.07
N VAL A 294 -11.92 27.51 -3.35
CA VAL A 294 -12.48 26.37 -2.58
C VAL A 294 -11.83 25.04 -2.94
N TYR A 295 -11.26 24.93 -4.14
CA TYR A 295 -10.62 23.70 -4.63
C TYR A 295 -9.09 23.78 -4.53
N SER A 296 -8.47 22.78 -3.91
CA SER A 296 -7.02 22.66 -3.78
C SER A 296 -6.41 21.95 -5.00
N TRP A 297 -5.35 22.53 -5.56
CA TRP A 297 -4.60 21.93 -6.67
C TRP A 297 -3.56 20.90 -6.19
N LYS A 298 -3.26 20.83 -4.88
CA LYS A 298 -2.26 19.88 -4.34
C LYS A 298 -2.73 18.43 -4.36
N GLY A 299 -4.03 18.27 -4.17
CA GLY A 299 -4.70 16.98 -4.11
C GLY A 299 -4.44 16.17 -2.85
N SER A 300 -4.77 14.89 -2.91
CA SER A 300 -4.79 13.97 -1.76
C SER A 300 -3.54 13.10 -1.66
N GLY A 301 -2.77 13.00 -2.75
CA GLY A 301 -1.56 12.19 -2.83
C GLY A 301 -0.30 12.89 -2.30
N TYR A 302 -0.37 14.19 -2.03
CA TYR A 302 0.78 15.02 -1.63
C TYR A 302 1.13 14.86 -0.12
N VAL A 303 1.32 13.61 0.31
CA VAL A 303 1.91 13.23 1.61
C VAL A 303 3.35 12.77 1.39
N ARG A 304 4.13 12.53 2.46
CA ARG A 304 5.57 12.20 2.35
C ARG A 304 5.83 10.96 1.47
N GLY A 305 6.71 11.10 0.47
CA GLY A 305 6.96 10.13 -0.59
C GLY A 305 5.87 10.04 -1.67
N GLY A 306 4.89 10.94 -1.62
CA GLY A 306 3.73 10.99 -2.50
C GLY A 306 3.87 12.01 -3.63
N ILE A 307 2.80 12.14 -4.42
CA ILE A 307 2.75 12.95 -5.64
C ILE A 307 1.70 14.03 -5.54
N PHE A 308 1.88 15.11 -6.29
CA PHE A 308 0.81 16.08 -6.55
C PHE A 308 -0.14 15.48 -7.59
N ASP A 309 -1.20 14.82 -7.12
CA ASP A 309 -2.10 14.00 -7.95
C ASP A 309 -3.04 14.83 -8.83
N ARG A 310 -3.24 16.11 -8.51
CA ARG A 310 -4.14 17.00 -9.26
C ARG A 310 -3.45 17.94 -10.24
N ILE A 311 -2.13 18.00 -10.26
CA ILE A 311 -1.40 18.82 -11.24
C ILE A 311 -0.36 17.98 -11.98
N GLU A 312 -0.26 18.22 -13.29
CA GLU A 312 0.72 17.60 -14.16
C GLU A 312 1.32 18.64 -15.10
N VAL A 313 2.64 18.63 -15.27
CA VAL A 313 3.30 19.45 -16.29
C VAL A 313 3.40 18.63 -17.56
N ILE A 314 2.92 19.17 -18.67
CA ILE A 314 2.93 18.52 -19.99
C ILE A 314 3.64 19.44 -20.98
N GLN A 315 4.61 18.91 -21.71
CA GLN A 315 5.31 19.58 -22.79
C GLN A 315 5.41 18.65 -24.00
N ASN A 316 4.96 19.14 -25.16
CA ASN A 316 4.72 18.34 -26.37
C ASN A 316 3.73 17.20 -26.05
N ASP A 317 4.19 15.94 -25.97
CA ASP A 317 3.39 14.77 -25.56
C ASP A 317 3.95 14.05 -24.33
N ASN A 318 4.98 14.62 -23.69
CA ASN A 318 5.60 14.08 -22.49
C ASN A 318 5.14 14.90 -21.28
N GLY A 319 4.96 14.24 -20.14
CA GLY A 319 4.60 14.93 -18.91
C GLY A 319 5.20 14.31 -17.66
N PHE A 320 5.12 15.05 -16.57
CA PHE A 320 5.53 14.57 -15.25
C PHE A 320 4.67 15.22 -14.17
N ARG A 321 4.52 14.48 -13.06
CA ARG A 321 3.92 15.00 -11.83
C ARG A 321 5.02 15.27 -10.82
N PHE A 322 4.83 16.31 -10.02
CA PHE A 322 5.76 16.63 -8.96
C PHE A 322 5.63 15.64 -7.81
N THR A 323 6.75 15.37 -7.13
CA THR A 323 6.79 14.66 -5.85
C THR A 323 7.03 15.64 -4.70
N ASP A 324 6.88 15.17 -3.47
CA ASP A 324 7.26 15.95 -2.30
C ASP A 324 8.76 16.29 -2.25
N ALA A 325 9.63 15.43 -2.78
CA ALA A 325 11.07 15.67 -2.88
C ALA A 325 11.43 16.85 -3.81
N GLN A 326 10.55 17.19 -4.74
CA GLN A 326 10.71 18.30 -5.70
C GLN A 326 10.06 19.59 -5.22
N HIS A 327 9.45 19.57 -4.04
CA HIS A 327 8.56 20.61 -3.56
C HIS A 327 9.13 21.38 -2.38
N THR A 328 8.96 22.69 -2.41
CA THR A 328 9.17 23.58 -1.27
C THR A 328 7.92 24.42 -1.05
N ARG A 329 7.34 24.35 0.15
CA ARG A 329 6.20 25.20 0.52
C ARG A 329 6.69 26.63 0.75
N LEU A 330 6.02 27.60 0.14
CA LEU A 330 6.23 29.01 0.42
C LEU A 330 5.06 29.56 1.25
N LEU A 331 5.35 30.52 2.12
CA LEU A 331 4.33 31.22 2.89
C LEU A 331 3.62 32.27 2.04
N ASP A 332 4.38 33.04 1.28
CA ASP A 332 3.87 34.07 0.39
C ASP A 332 4.83 34.35 -0.77
N LEU A 333 4.36 35.08 -1.77
CA LEU A 333 5.16 35.61 -2.86
C LEU A 333 5.68 37.01 -2.49
N GLN A 334 6.94 37.29 -2.83
CA GLN A 334 7.61 38.55 -2.44
C GLN A 334 7.37 39.69 -3.44
N ALA A 335 6.70 39.44 -4.56
CA ALA A 335 6.45 40.48 -5.57
C ALA A 335 5.58 41.59 -5.00
N ALA A 336 5.99 42.84 -5.22
CA ALA A 336 5.25 44.01 -4.76
C ALA A 336 3.82 43.99 -5.34
N GLY A 337 2.82 44.08 -4.48
CA GLY A 337 1.40 44.03 -4.86
C GLY A 337 0.84 42.62 -5.06
N SER A 338 1.59 41.56 -4.74
CA SER A 338 1.07 40.19 -4.81
C SER A 338 -0.13 40.03 -3.86
N PRO A 339 -1.23 39.41 -4.32
CA PRO A 339 -2.30 39.01 -3.41
C PRO A 339 -1.81 37.87 -2.52
N HIS A 340 -2.49 37.69 -1.38
CA HIS A 340 -2.23 36.55 -0.51
C HIS A 340 -2.90 35.31 -1.08
N PHE A 341 -2.19 34.19 -1.06
CA PHE A 341 -2.65 32.92 -1.60
C PHE A 341 -2.70 31.86 -0.50
N LYS A 342 -3.80 31.12 -0.45
CA LYS A 342 -3.95 29.96 0.45
C LYS A 342 -2.90 28.88 0.20
N GLU A 343 -2.50 28.67 -1.06
CA GLU A 343 -1.56 27.62 -1.45
C GLU A 343 -0.47 28.13 -2.38
N VAL A 344 0.75 28.34 -1.88
CA VAL A 344 1.94 28.68 -2.69
C VAL A 344 3.00 27.61 -2.58
N SER A 345 3.62 27.25 -3.70
CA SER A 345 4.61 26.18 -3.75
C SER A 345 5.61 26.36 -4.88
N LEU A 346 6.87 26.14 -4.56
CA LEU A 346 8.00 26.08 -5.47
C LEU A 346 8.29 24.63 -5.84
N PHE A 347 8.53 24.39 -7.11
CA PHE A 347 8.81 23.07 -7.66
C PHE A 347 10.09 23.07 -8.49
N ILE A 348 10.91 22.03 -8.32
CA ILE A 348 12.07 21.76 -9.16
C ILE A 348 11.73 20.62 -10.12
N THR A 349 12.07 20.76 -11.39
CA THR A 349 11.77 19.73 -12.40
C THR A 349 12.57 18.44 -12.14
N PRO A 350 12.02 17.24 -12.44
CA PRO A 350 12.74 15.98 -12.30
C PRO A 350 14.04 15.96 -13.12
N GLU A 351 15.09 15.33 -12.59
CA GLU A 351 16.36 15.14 -13.31
C GLU A 351 16.23 14.20 -14.52
N ASP A 352 15.24 13.30 -14.48
CA ASP A 352 15.02 12.31 -15.52
C ASP A 352 14.05 12.76 -16.63
N PHE A 353 13.62 14.02 -16.58
CA PHE A 353 12.74 14.65 -17.58
C PHE A 353 13.44 15.85 -18.22
N VAL A 354 13.55 15.84 -19.55
CA VAL A 354 14.10 16.98 -20.30
C VAL A 354 12.99 18.02 -20.44
N PHE A 355 13.02 19.03 -19.57
CA PHE A 355 12.07 20.15 -19.59
C PHE A 355 12.73 21.40 -20.14
N ASP A 356 12.15 21.94 -21.22
CA ASP A 356 12.56 23.22 -21.77
C ASP A 356 11.63 24.33 -21.28
N SER A 357 12.14 25.20 -20.42
CA SER A 357 11.32 26.26 -19.83
C SER A 357 11.03 27.44 -20.76
N ALA A 358 11.75 27.57 -21.89
CA ALA A 358 11.52 28.62 -22.89
C ALA A 358 10.47 28.23 -23.93
N GLU A 359 10.21 26.94 -24.09
CA GLU A 359 9.23 26.39 -25.02
C GLU A 359 7.83 26.28 -24.40
N PRO A 360 6.75 26.25 -25.20
CA PRO A 360 5.39 26.12 -24.68
C PRO A 360 5.19 24.83 -23.87
N TRP A 361 4.51 24.93 -22.75
CA TRP A 361 4.09 23.81 -21.93
C TRP A 361 2.74 24.14 -21.26
N ARG A 362 2.11 23.16 -20.62
CA ARG A 362 0.85 23.37 -19.90
C ARG A 362 0.87 22.70 -18.55
N LEU A 363 0.34 23.39 -17.55
CA LEU A 363 0.01 22.84 -16.25
C LEU A 363 -1.44 22.32 -16.32
N GLN A 364 -1.60 21.02 -16.39
CA GLN A 364 -2.92 20.39 -16.39
C GLN A 364 -3.41 20.23 -14.95
N LEU A 365 -4.59 20.77 -14.68
CA LEU A 365 -5.32 20.62 -13.41
C LEU A 365 -6.39 19.54 -13.57
N MET A 366 -6.37 18.53 -12.70
CA MET A 366 -7.43 17.52 -12.59
C MET A 366 -8.44 17.95 -11.52
N ILE A 367 -9.66 18.27 -11.97
CA ILE A 367 -10.83 18.51 -11.13
C ILE A 367 -11.49 17.17 -10.86
N GLN A 368 -11.77 16.85 -9.60
CA GLN A 368 -12.41 15.61 -9.19
C GLN A 368 -13.64 15.88 -8.32
N ARG A 369 -14.66 15.03 -8.46
CA ARG A 369 -15.91 15.03 -7.73
C ARG A 369 -16.21 13.64 -7.19
N GLU A 370 -16.51 13.57 -5.90
CA GLU A 370 -16.98 12.32 -5.28
C GLU A 370 -18.48 12.20 -5.50
N LEU A 371 -18.91 11.13 -6.16
CA LEU A 371 -20.32 10.81 -6.42
C LEU A 371 -20.84 9.83 -5.35
N SER A 372 -20.01 8.83 -5.03
CA SER A 372 -20.27 7.87 -3.96
C SER A 372 -18.95 7.39 -3.35
N VAL A 373 -19.02 6.51 -2.35
CA VAL A 373 -17.83 5.84 -1.77
C VAL A 373 -17.04 5.09 -2.85
N GLN A 374 -17.71 4.66 -3.93
CA GLN A 374 -17.07 3.90 -5.00
C GLN A 374 -16.84 4.72 -6.28
N ASN A 375 -17.64 5.74 -6.56
CA ASN A 375 -17.59 6.43 -7.85
C ASN A 375 -17.12 7.87 -7.69
N LYS A 376 -16.16 8.26 -8.54
CA LYS A 376 -15.69 9.64 -8.66
C LYS A 376 -15.77 10.07 -10.13
N ALA A 377 -16.27 11.27 -10.37
CA ALA A 377 -16.17 11.95 -11.65
C ALA A 377 -14.93 12.85 -11.66
N PHE A 378 -14.35 13.08 -12.83
CA PHE A 378 -13.16 13.90 -12.97
C PHE A 378 -13.12 14.53 -14.35
N VAL A 379 -12.50 15.70 -14.45
CA VAL A 379 -12.25 16.41 -15.71
C VAL A 379 -10.92 17.12 -15.59
N THR A 380 -10.23 17.34 -16.71
CA THR A 380 -8.94 18.04 -16.72
C THR A 380 -9.08 19.38 -17.42
N VAL A 381 -8.41 20.41 -16.89
CA VAL A 381 -8.35 21.75 -17.48
C VAL A 381 -6.89 22.16 -17.60
N ASP A 382 -6.52 22.71 -18.75
CA ASP A 382 -5.14 23.05 -19.05
C ASP A 382 -4.87 24.55 -18.82
N LEU A 383 -3.85 24.87 -18.01
CA LEU A 383 -3.26 26.19 -17.92
C LEU A 383 -2.01 26.25 -18.80
N ASN A 384 -2.15 26.83 -19.99
CA ASN A 384 -1.04 26.97 -20.94
C ASN A 384 -0.04 28.03 -20.46
N TYR A 385 1.25 27.74 -20.61
CA TYR A 385 2.35 28.63 -20.28
C TYR A 385 3.36 28.70 -21.42
N GLN A 386 3.83 29.90 -21.71
CA GLN A 386 4.94 30.14 -22.61
C GLN A 386 5.77 31.29 -22.02
N LEU A 387 7.08 31.09 -21.89
CA LEU A 387 7.96 32.14 -21.41
C LEU A 387 7.95 33.31 -22.41
N PRO A 388 7.59 34.53 -21.99
CA PRO A 388 7.44 35.65 -22.92
C PRO A 388 8.78 36.03 -23.55
N GLN A 389 8.71 36.59 -24.77
CA GLN A 389 9.92 36.90 -25.55
C GLN A 389 10.89 37.85 -24.83
N ALA A 390 10.37 38.74 -23.98
CA ALA A 390 11.18 39.64 -23.15
C ALA A 390 12.10 38.90 -22.16
N PHE A 391 11.76 37.66 -21.79
CA PHE A 391 12.50 36.81 -20.85
C PHE A 391 13.27 35.68 -21.54
N THR A 392 13.37 35.71 -22.87
CA THR A 392 14.08 34.70 -23.67
C THR A 392 15.15 35.34 -24.55
N VAL A 393 16.17 34.57 -24.93
CA VAL A 393 17.14 34.89 -25.98
C VAL A 393 17.18 33.75 -26.99
N ASP A 394 17.54 34.05 -28.24
CA ASP A 394 17.71 33.02 -29.25
C ASP A 394 18.94 32.15 -28.94
N ASP A 395 18.79 30.84 -29.09
CA ASP A 395 19.88 29.87 -28.93
C ASP A 395 20.69 29.77 -30.23
N PRO A 396 21.95 30.25 -30.25
CA PRO A 396 22.78 30.20 -31.45
C PRO A 396 23.17 28.77 -31.85
N ASN A 397 23.05 27.77 -30.97
CA ASN A 397 23.45 26.38 -31.21
C ASN A 397 22.26 25.39 -31.20
N GLY A 398 21.03 25.87 -30.97
CA GLY A 398 19.84 25.03 -30.86
C GLY A 398 19.28 24.62 -32.22
N GLN A 399 18.62 23.46 -32.28
CA GLN A 399 17.95 23.04 -33.51
C GLN A 399 16.70 23.90 -33.77
N PRO A 400 16.43 24.32 -35.01
CA PRO A 400 15.25 25.12 -35.32
C PRO A 400 13.96 24.41 -34.90
N VAL A 401 13.10 25.11 -34.18
CA VAL A 401 11.80 24.62 -33.72
C VAL A 401 10.77 24.83 -34.83
N VAL A 402 10.03 23.78 -35.17
CA VAL A 402 8.93 23.84 -36.14
C VAL A 402 7.78 24.64 -35.56
N ILE A 403 7.26 25.59 -36.33
CA ILE A 403 6.10 26.40 -35.94
C ILE A 403 4.84 25.70 -36.45
N ASP A 404 4.14 24.99 -35.58
CA ASP A 404 2.78 24.55 -35.87
C ASP A 404 1.80 25.72 -35.71
N ALA A 405 0.88 25.89 -36.66
CA ALA A 405 -0.15 26.93 -36.59
C ALA A 405 -1.03 26.72 -35.33
N PRO A 406 -1.46 27.80 -34.65
CA PRO A 406 -2.17 27.68 -33.38
C PRO A 406 -3.47 26.91 -33.55
N THR A 407 -3.57 25.72 -32.96
CA THR A 407 -4.82 25.01 -32.76
C THR A 407 -5.66 25.79 -31.75
N THR A 408 -6.66 26.50 -32.25
CA THR A 408 -7.70 27.16 -31.46
C THR A 408 -8.51 26.12 -30.69
N HIS A 409 -8.21 25.93 -29.41
CA HIS A 409 -9.18 25.40 -28.46
C HIS A 409 -10.00 26.61 -27.93
N PRO A 410 -11.34 26.54 -27.89
CA PRO A 410 -12.15 27.71 -27.56
C PRO A 410 -11.94 28.11 -26.10
N ALA A 411 -11.31 29.27 -25.89
CA ALA A 411 -11.36 29.99 -24.63
C ALA A 411 -12.66 30.81 -24.62
N THR A 412 -13.62 30.42 -23.79
CA THR A 412 -14.76 31.28 -23.46
C THR A 412 -14.29 32.35 -22.49
N ALA A 413 -14.28 33.60 -22.97
CA ALA A 413 -13.99 34.79 -22.21
C ALA A 413 -15.29 35.52 -21.81
N ASN A 414 -15.23 36.15 -20.64
CA ASN A 414 -15.97 37.33 -20.14
C ASN A 414 -17.43 37.17 -19.68
N HIS A 415 -17.73 37.56 -18.43
CA HIS A 415 -18.07 38.94 -18.07
C HIS A 415 -18.05 39.17 -16.54
N VAL A 416 -17.27 40.17 -16.11
CA VAL A 416 -17.34 40.75 -14.76
C VAL A 416 -18.40 41.85 -14.75
N GLN A 417 -19.28 41.84 -13.75
CA GLN A 417 -19.97 43.06 -13.30
C GLN A 417 -20.13 43.06 -11.78
N ALA A 418 -19.56 44.11 -11.18
CA ALA A 418 -19.48 44.34 -9.75
C ALA A 418 -20.83 44.75 -9.14
N ALA A 419 -21.11 44.24 -7.94
CA ALA A 419 -22.02 44.88 -6.99
C ALA A 419 -21.56 44.58 -5.55
N SER A 420 -21.10 45.62 -4.87
CA SER A 420 -20.68 45.65 -3.47
C SER A 420 -21.84 45.37 -2.51
N ALA A 421 -21.62 44.56 -1.48
CA ALA A 421 -22.25 44.73 -0.15
C ALA A 421 -21.64 43.83 0.93
N THR A 422 -20.96 44.48 1.86
CA THR A 422 -20.94 44.20 3.31
C THR A 422 -20.31 42.89 3.81
N MET A 423 -19.07 43.04 4.28
CA MET A 423 -18.45 42.17 5.27
C MET A 423 -19.29 42.12 6.56
N THR A 424 -19.56 40.91 7.05
CA THR A 424 -19.70 40.65 8.48
C THR A 424 -18.70 39.58 8.88
N ASN A 425 -17.70 40.03 9.65
CA ASN A 425 -16.74 39.20 10.34
C ASN A 425 -17.46 38.17 11.21
N VAL A 426 -17.19 36.88 10.98
CA VAL A 426 -17.20 35.89 12.06
C VAL A 426 -15.78 35.36 12.17
N THR A 427 -15.05 35.98 13.07
CA THR A 427 -13.91 35.35 13.75
C THR A 427 -14.44 34.14 14.48
N ASP A 428 -14.06 32.94 14.05
CA ASP A 428 -13.91 31.85 15.01
C ASP A 428 -12.74 30.95 14.65
N ASN A 429 -11.90 30.80 15.66
CA ASN A 429 -10.67 30.03 15.65
C ASN A 429 -11.00 28.53 15.66
N ASN A 430 -10.14 27.75 14.99
CA ASN A 430 -10.13 26.28 14.90
C ASN A 430 -11.19 25.67 13.98
N ALA A 431 -10.82 25.50 12.71
CA ALA A 431 -11.44 24.51 11.83
C ALA A 431 -10.36 23.59 11.26
N ASP A 432 -10.42 22.35 11.73
CA ASP A 432 -9.62 21.21 11.32
C ASP A 432 -9.55 21.02 9.79
N ASN A 433 -8.37 20.61 9.32
CA ASN A 433 -8.14 20.18 7.94
C ASN A 433 -9.14 19.07 7.55
N PRO A 434 -9.93 19.21 6.46
CA PRO A 434 -10.88 18.18 5.99
C PRO A 434 -10.27 16.79 5.75
N GLN A 435 -8.95 16.69 5.54
CA GLN A 435 -8.24 15.42 5.36
C GLN A 435 -7.99 14.65 6.66
N ARG A 436 -8.08 15.27 7.85
CA ARG A 436 -7.97 14.58 9.15
C ARG A 436 -9.19 13.71 9.50
N MET A 437 -10.15 13.56 8.58
CA MET A 437 -11.41 12.85 8.79
C MET A 437 -11.61 11.60 7.91
N ILE A 438 -10.70 11.29 6.98
CA ILE A 438 -10.85 10.10 6.09
C ILE A 438 -10.86 8.81 6.91
N TRP A 439 -9.92 8.64 7.85
CA TRP A 439 -9.91 7.46 8.72
C TRP A 439 -11.16 7.43 9.63
N LYS A 440 -11.70 8.58 10.06
CA LYS A 440 -12.93 8.62 10.88
C LYS A 440 -14.12 8.06 10.10
N GLN A 441 -14.23 8.37 8.80
CA GLN A 441 -15.27 7.83 7.93
C GLN A 441 -15.08 6.32 7.68
N LEU A 442 -13.84 5.86 7.42
CA LEU A 442 -13.51 4.42 7.32
C LEU A 442 -13.91 3.63 8.58
N TRP A 443 -13.66 4.19 9.76
CA TRP A 443 -14.05 3.58 11.03
C TRP A 443 -15.56 3.55 11.25
N GLN A 444 -16.30 4.56 10.78
CA GLN A 444 -17.76 4.57 10.83
C GLN A 444 -18.37 3.51 9.92
N ASP A 445 -17.88 3.40 8.68
CA ASP A 445 -18.39 2.41 7.71
C ASP A 445 -18.08 0.97 8.12
N LYS A 446 -16.91 0.74 8.73
CA LYS A 446 -16.47 -0.59 9.18
C LYS A 446 -16.83 -0.89 10.63
N LEU A 447 -17.60 -0.03 11.30
CA LEU A 447 -17.97 -0.15 12.70
C LEU A 447 -18.55 -1.54 13.07
N PRO A 448 -19.47 -2.15 12.29
CA PRO A 448 -20.02 -3.46 12.64
C PRO A 448 -18.94 -4.56 12.75
N HIS A 449 -17.95 -4.52 11.87
CA HIS A 449 -16.83 -5.47 11.86
C HIS A 449 -15.84 -5.20 13.00
N VAL A 450 -15.56 -3.93 13.29
CA VAL A 450 -14.74 -3.54 14.46
C VAL A 450 -15.40 -4.00 15.76
N VAL A 451 -16.72 -3.84 15.90
CA VAL A 451 -17.49 -4.32 17.05
C VAL A 451 -17.42 -5.84 17.14
N ALA A 452 -17.56 -6.56 16.02
CA ALA A 452 -17.45 -8.02 16.00
C ALA A 452 -16.06 -8.50 16.46
N ILE A 453 -14.97 -7.91 15.96
CA ILE A 453 -13.61 -8.20 16.42
C ILE A 453 -13.47 -7.89 17.92
N SER A 454 -13.98 -6.74 18.37
CA SER A 454 -13.93 -6.34 19.78
C SER A 454 -14.67 -7.32 20.70
N ILE A 455 -15.82 -7.84 20.29
CA ILE A 455 -16.54 -8.91 21.01
C ILE A 455 -15.69 -10.18 21.06
N MET A 456 -15.07 -10.56 19.94
CA MET A 456 -14.21 -11.75 19.86
C MET A 456 -12.98 -11.63 20.79
N LEU A 457 -12.40 -10.42 20.90
CA LEU A 457 -11.30 -10.09 21.81
C LEU A 457 -11.75 -10.08 23.27
N PHE A 458 -12.95 -9.55 23.55
CA PHE A 458 -13.54 -9.58 24.88
C PHE A 458 -13.79 -11.02 25.35
N ILE A 459 -14.37 -11.87 24.50
CA ILE A 459 -14.55 -13.30 24.78
C ILE A 459 -13.20 -13.96 25.09
N LEU A 460 -12.16 -13.69 24.30
CA LEU A 460 -10.82 -14.23 24.56
C LEU A 460 -10.26 -13.75 25.90
N THR A 461 -10.49 -12.50 26.25
CA THR A 461 -10.07 -11.93 27.54
C THR A 461 -10.77 -12.64 28.70
N LEU A 462 -12.08 -12.89 28.59
CA LEU A 462 -12.83 -13.68 29.56
C LEU A 462 -12.30 -15.12 29.66
N VAL A 463 -11.93 -15.75 28.54
CA VAL A 463 -11.33 -17.09 28.54
C VAL A 463 -10.04 -17.13 29.36
N PHE A 464 -9.18 -16.11 29.26
CA PHE A 464 -7.96 -16.05 30.07
C PHE A 464 -8.24 -15.78 31.55
N PHE A 465 -9.24 -14.96 31.87
CA PHE A 465 -9.62 -14.69 33.26
C PHE A 465 -10.30 -15.89 33.94
N PHE A 466 -11.17 -16.60 33.22
CA PHE A 466 -11.91 -17.77 33.69
C PHE A 466 -11.27 -19.11 33.30
N GLN A 467 -9.98 -19.09 32.93
CA GLN A 467 -9.28 -20.27 32.41
C GLN A 467 -9.37 -21.48 33.37
N ASP A 468 -9.21 -21.26 34.68
CA ASP A 468 -9.21 -22.31 35.71
C ASP A 468 -10.55 -23.08 35.78
N THR A 469 -11.66 -22.45 35.40
CA THR A 469 -12.98 -23.07 35.35
C THR A 469 -13.20 -23.75 34.00
N LEU A 470 -12.81 -23.09 32.91
CA LEU A 470 -13.04 -23.59 31.55
C LEU A 470 -12.26 -24.89 31.27
N VAL A 471 -11.00 -24.95 31.72
CA VAL A 471 -10.10 -26.09 31.44
C VAL A 471 -10.47 -27.38 32.19
N LYS A 472 -11.37 -27.32 33.17
CA LYS A 472 -11.89 -28.52 33.86
C LYS A 472 -12.77 -29.38 32.95
N TYR A 473 -13.40 -28.76 31.96
CA TYR A 473 -14.31 -29.42 31.03
C TYR A 473 -13.63 -29.60 29.66
N GLU A 474 -12.83 -30.65 29.51
CA GLU A 474 -12.01 -30.89 28.30
C GLU A 474 -12.81 -30.83 26.99
N THR A 475 -13.95 -31.51 26.93
CA THR A 475 -14.75 -31.58 25.69
C THR A 475 -15.35 -30.23 25.31
N LEU A 476 -15.80 -29.45 26.30
CA LEU A 476 -16.30 -28.10 26.11
C LEU A 476 -15.18 -27.16 25.66
N TYR A 477 -14.03 -27.22 26.33
CA TYR A 477 -12.85 -26.43 25.99
C TYR A 477 -12.38 -26.69 24.55
N ASN A 478 -12.22 -27.96 24.17
CA ASN A 478 -11.77 -28.35 22.84
C ASN A 478 -12.75 -27.89 21.75
N ARG A 479 -14.07 -28.06 21.97
CA ARG A 479 -15.09 -27.56 21.04
C ARG A 479 -15.04 -26.05 20.89
N PHE A 480 -14.99 -25.33 22.02
CA PHE A 480 -14.88 -23.88 22.03
C PHE A 480 -13.63 -23.41 21.28
N ARG A 481 -12.47 -24.03 21.53
CA ARG A 481 -11.21 -23.72 20.86
C ARG A 481 -11.33 -23.88 19.34
N TYR A 482 -11.85 -25.00 18.86
CA TYR A 482 -12.00 -25.21 17.41
C TYR A 482 -12.98 -24.24 16.76
N ILE A 483 -14.09 -23.89 17.45
CA ILE A 483 -15.03 -22.87 16.97
C ILE A 483 -14.30 -21.52 16.87
N TYR A 484 -13.58 -21.11 17.91
CA TYR A 484 -12.85 -19.85 17.93
C TYR A 484 -11.82 -19.79 16.79
N LEU A 485 -10.98 -20.82 16.65
CA LEU A 485 -9.97 -20.87 15.59
C LEU A 485 -10.60 -20.86 14.18
N THR A 486 -11.75 -21.51 14.01
CA THR A 486 -12.49 -21.51 12.73
C THR A 486 -13.02 -20.12 12.40
N VAL A 487 -13.59 -19.41 13.38
CA VAL A 487 -14.03 -18.02 13.22
C VAL A 487 -12.84 -17.12 12.91
N THR A 488 -11.72 -17.25 13.63
CA THR A 488 -10.50 -16.49 13.33
C THR A 488 -9.99 -16.73 11.92
N LEU A 489 -9.98 -17.98 11.44
CA LEU A 489 -9.51 -18.30 10.09
C LEU A 489 -10.45 -17.72 9.02
N ILE A 490 -11.75 -18.01 9.12
CA ILE A 490 -12.71 -17.68 8.06
C ILE A 490 -13.09 -16.20 8.12
N TYR A 491 -13.48 -15.69 9.29
CA TYR A 491 -13.98 -14.32 9.41
C TYR A 491 -12.83 -13.31 9.46
N VAL A 492 -11.88 -13.47 10.38
CA VAL A 492 -10.78 -12.48 10.53
C VAL A 492 -9.76 -12.62 9.39
N GLY A 493 -9.40 -13.85 9.04
CA GLY A 493 -8.46 -14.15 7.97
C GLY A 493 -9.02 -13.93 6.57
N TRP A 494 -9.90 -14.82 6.11
CA TRP A 494 -10.35 -14.84 4.70
C TRP A 494 -11.38 -13.77 4.34
N TYR A 495 -12.27 -13.39 5.26
CA TYR A 495 -13.30 -12.38 4.97
C TYR A 495 -12.79 -10.95 5.20
N LEU A 496 -12.16 -10.67 6.35
CA LEU A 496 -11.66 -9.32 6.66
C LEU A 496 -10.23 -9.05 6.19
N HIS A 497 -9.48 -10.07 5.75
CA HIS A 497 -8.06 -9.97 5.37
C HIS A 497 -7.16 -9.42 6.48
N ALA A 498 -7.59 -9.54 7.75
CA ALA A 498 -6.92 -8.95 8.90
C ALA A 498 -5.88 -9.92 9.47
N GLN A 499 -4.67 -9.89 8.91
CA GLN A 499 -3.54 -10.72 9.32
C GLN A 499 -2.35 -9.84 9.69
N LEU A 500 -1.91 -9.88 10.96
CA LEU A 500 -0.66 -9.23 11.34
C LEU A 500 0.52 -9.94 10.66
N SER A 501 1.47 -9.13 10.20
CA SER A 501 2.71 -9.55 9.52
C SER A 501 3.91 -8.88 10.17
N VAL A 502 5.12 -9.42 9.94
CA VAL A 502 6.38 -8.76 10.32
C VAL A 502 6.48 -7.36 9.73
N VAL A 503 5.91 -7.12 8.54
CA VAL A 503 5.93 -5.80 7.89
C VAL A 503 5.34 -4.73 8.81
N ASN A 504 4.22 -5.00 9.49
CA ASN A 504 3.62 -4.05 10.42
C ASN A 504 4.57 -3.65 11.56
N VAL A 505 5.37 -4.59 12.05
CA VAL A 505 6.38 -4.35 13.09
C VAL A 505 7.56 -3.55 12.53
N LEU A 506 8.02 -3.87 11.32
CA LEU A 506 9.09 -3.15 10.63
C LEU A 506 8.68 -1.72 10.33
N THR A 507 7.51 -1.50 9.72
CA THR A 507 6.96 -0.17 9.41
C THR A 507 6.77 0.67 10.68
N PHE A 508 6.26 0.08 11.77
CA PHE A 508 6.15 0.79 13.04
C PHE A 508 7.53 1.17 13.60
N THR A 509 8.47 0.24 13.63
CA THR A 509 9.80 0.51 14.19
C THR A 509 10.58 1.50 13.33
N SER A 510 10.54 1.39 12.01
CA SER A 510 11.17 2.34 11.10
C SER A 510 10.56 3.73 11.22
N SER A 511 9.22 3.83 11.37
CA SER A 511 8.54 5.13 11.55
C SER A 511 8.97 5.86 12.83
N ILE A 512 9.25 5.10 13.91
CA ILE A 512 9.77 5.65 15.17
C ILE A 512 11.23 6.05 15.02
N VAL A 513 12.08 5.16 14.49
CA VAL A 513 13.53 5.39 14.37
C VAL A 513 13.82 6.60 13.46
N GLN A 514 13.02 6.80 12.42
CA GLN A 514 13.17 7.91 11.47
C GLN A 514 12.52 9.22 11.95
N GLY A 515 11.88 9.24 13.12
CA GLY A 515 11.33 10.47 13.74
C GLY A 515 10.11 11.06 13.04
N HIS A 516 9.38 10.27 12.25
CA HIS A 516 8.31 10.71 11.35
C HIS A 516 7.01 9.92 11.55
N PHE A 517 6.66 9.66 12.82
CA PHE A 517 5.50 8.88 13.20
C PHE A 517 4.18 9.63 12.92
N SER A 518 3.34 9.07 12.05
CA SER A 518 1.98 9.55 11.76
C SER A 518 0.95 8.47 12.12
N TRP A 519 -0.01 8.81 12.99
CA TRP A 519 -1.11 7.92 13.36
C TRP A 519 -2.04 7.62 12.18
N ASP A 520 -2.12 8.54 11.21
CA ASP A 520 -3.04 8.45 10.09
C ASP A 520 -2.83 7.17 9.27
N TYR A 521 -1.58 6.75 9.02
CA TYR A 521 -1.27 5.54 8.27
C TYR A 521 -1.77 4.26 8.97
N PHE A 522 -1.57 4.18 10.29
CA PHE A 522 -2.01 3.03 11.08
C PHE A 522 -3.53 2.97 11.26
N LEU A 523 -4.20 4.13 11.25
CA LEU A 523 -5.65 4.23 11.42
C LEU A 523 -6.44 3.94 10.13
N MET A 524 -5.78 3.85 8.96
CA MET A 524 -6.45 3.55 7.68
C MET A 524 -7.05 2.14 7.63
N ASP A 525 -6.43 1.16 8.31
CA ASP A 525 -6.98 -0.18 8.45
C ASP A 525 -7.53 -0.39 9.87
N PRO A 526 -8.85 -0.20 10.09
CA PRO A 526 -9.45 -0.31 11.42
C PRO A 526 -9.32 -1.72 12.01
N PHE A 527 -9.23 -2.77 11.19
CA PHE A 527 -9.17 -4.16 11.66
C PHE A 527 -7.76 -4.49 12.14
N ILE A 528 -6.75 -4.19 11.32
CA ILE A 528 -5.35 -4.37 11.69
C ILE A 528 -5.02 -3.52 12.91
N PHE A 529 -5.48 -2.27 12.96
CA PHE A 529 -5.25 -1.40 14.11
C PHE A 529 -5.85 -1.94 15.40
N THR A 530 -7.10 -2.43 15.35
CA THR A 530 -7.78 -3.03 16.50
C THR A 530 -7.05 -4.27 16.99
N LEU A 531 -6.67 -5.18 16.08
CA LEU A 531 -5.92 -6.40 16.41
C LEU A 531 -4.52 -6.06 16.93
N TRP A 532 -3.84 -5.08 16.36
CA TRP A 532 -2.50 -4.67 16.77
C TRP A 532 -2.52 -4.05 18.17
N SER A 533 -3.49 -3.17 18.46
CA SER A 533 -3.70 -2.59 19.79
C SER A 533 -4.01 -3.67 20.83
N ALA A 534 -4.90 -4.61 20.50
CA ALA A 534 -5.22 -5.74 21.37
C ALA A 534 -4.02 -6.67 21.57
N THR A 535 -3.21 -6.87 20.53
CA THR A 535 -1.99 -7.66 20.60
C THR A 535 -0.96 -7.00 21.49
N ALA A 536 -0.70 -5.71 21.34
CA ALA A 536 0.20 -4.94 22.19
C ALA A 536 -0.23 -5.00 23.66
N MET A 537 -1.52 -4.83 23.93
CA MET A 537 -2.08 -5.01 25.28
C MET A 537 -1.84 -6.45 25.78
N SER A 538 -2.18 -7.45 24.97
CA SER A 538 -2.02 -8.86 25.36
C SER A 538 -0.57 -9.24 25.67
N MET A 539 0.41 -8.63 24.99
CA MET A 539 1.83 -8.87 25.24
C MET A 539 2.26 -8.46 26.65
N ILE A 540 1.70 -7.37 27.18
CA ILE A 540 2.01 -6.88 28.53
C ILE A 540 1.43 -7.83 29.58
N PHE A 541 0.20 -8.28 29.38
CA PHE A 541 -0.51 -9.07 30.39
C PHE A 541 -0.20 -10.57 30.31
N TRP A 542 -0.29 -11.16 29.12
CA TRP A 542 -0.19 -12.60 28.85
C TRP A 542 0.93 -12.96 27.84
N GLY A 543 1.78 -12.02 27.44
CA GLY A 543 2.80 -12.28 26.43
C GLY A 543 2.20 -12.54 25.04
N ARG A 544 2.97 -13.18 24.15
CA ARG A 544 2.56 -13.38 22.75
C ARG A 544 1.51 -14.46 22.52
N GLY A 545 1.14 -15.20 23.57
CA GLY A 545 0.31 -16.39 23.48
C GLY A 545 -1.12 -16.11 22.97
N ALA A 546 -1.71 -15.01 23.43
CA ALA A 546 -3.04 -14.59 23.00
C ALA A 546 -3.15 -14.43 21.46
N PHE A 547 -2.18 -13.75 20.84
CA PHE A 547 -2.22 -13.58 19.39
C PHE A 547 -1.85 -14.86 18.64
N CYS A 548 -0.66 -15.42 18.88
CA CYS A 548 -0.15 -16.56 18.10
C CYS A 548 -0.97 -17.84 18.30
N GLY A 549 -1.62 -18.00 19.46
CA GLY A 549 -2.41 -19.18 19.82
C GLY A 549 -3.90 -19.10 19.49
N TRP A 550 -4.46 -17.91 19.39
CA TRP A 550 -5.92 -17.71 19.23
C TRP A 550 -6.30 -16.76 18.09
N LEU A 551 -5.61 -15.62 17.93
CA LEU A 551 -6.03 -14.57 16.99
C LEU A 551 -5.37 -14.64 15.62
N CYS A 552 -4.26 -15.37 15.44
CA CYS A 552 -3.54 -15.46 14.17
C CYS A 552 -4.24 -16.42 13.18
N PRO A 553 -4.81 -15.94 12.06
CA PRO A 553 -5.48 -16.80 11.07
C PRO A 553 -4.59 -17.91 10.52
N PHE A 554 -3.34 -17.61 10.15
CA PHE A 554 -2.40 -18.64 9.67
C PHE A 554 -2.01 -19.67 10.73
N GLY A 555 -1.99 -19.27 12.02
CA GLY A 555 -1.82 -20.19 13.13
C GLY A 555 -3.01 -21.12 13.28
N SER A 556 -4.22 -20.58 13.18
CA SER A 556 -5.48 -21.33 13.18
C SER A 556 -5.55 -22.33 12.02
N LEU A 557 -5.14 -21.92 10.81
CA LEU A 557 -5.06 -22.80 9.64
C LEU A 557 -4.17 -24.02 9.90
N GLN A 558 -2.97 -23.83 10.44
CA GLN A 558 -2.04 -24.93 10.74
C GLN A 558 -2.59 -25.86 11.84
N GLU A 559 -3.25 -25.33 12.86
CA GLU A 559 -3.81 -26.16 13.94
C GLU A 559 -5.03 -26.96 13.47
N LEU A 560 -5.94 -26.33 12.72
CA LEU A 560 -7.13 -27.00 12.19
C LEU A 560 -6.75 -28.08 11.15
N THR A 561 -5.82 -27.79 10.24
CA THR A 561 -5.33 -28.78 9.27
C THR A 561 -4.61 -29.95 9.93
N ASN A 562 -3.80 -29.69 10.97
CA ASN A 562 -3.17 -30.75 11.75
C ASN A 562 -4.19 -31.58 12.55
N ALA A 563 -5.23 -30.96 13.13
CA ALA A 563 -6.30 -31.68 13.81
C ALA A 563 -7.06 -32.61 12.86
N ILE A 564 -7.32 -32.15 11.62
CA ILE A 564 -7.88 -32.98 10.56
C ILE A 564 -6.91 -34.12 10.20
N ALA A 565 -5.62 -33.85 10.06
CA ALA A 565 -4.60 -34.86 9.76
C ALA A 565 -4.53 -35.96 10.84
N LYS A 566 -4.56 -35.59 12.12
CA LYS A 566 -4.64 -36.53 13.25
C LYS A 566 -5.89 -37.40 13.18
N LYS A 567 -7.04 -36.82 12.81
CA LYS A 567 -8.31 -37.56 12.62
C LYS A 567 -8.25 -38.53 11.43
N LEU A 568 -7.49 -38.19 10.40
CA LEU A 568 -7.23 -39.05 9.23
C LEU A 568 -6.12 -40.09 9.47
N GLY A 569 -5.53 -40.15 10.66
CA GLY A 569 -4.51 -41.14 11.02
C GLY A 569 -3.08 -40.80 10.60
N VAL A 570 -2.79 -39.53 10.24
CA VAL A 570 -1.43 -39.09 9.91
C VAL A 570 -0.54 -39.15 11.15
N LYS A 571 0.57 -39.90 11.07
CA LYS A 571 1.54 -40.04 12.17
C LYS A 571 2.19 -38.70 12.48
N GLN A 572 2.11 -38.29 13.75
CA GLN A 572 2.72 -37.05 14.25
C GLN A 572 4.18 -37.29 14.63
N ILE A 573 5.07 -36.37 14.23
CA ILE A 573 6.50 -36.45 14.47
C ILE A 573 6.87 -35.51 15.63
N THR A 574 7.33 -36.09 16.75
CA THR A 574 7.88 -35.32 17.87
C THR A 574 9.38 -35.10 17.66
N VAL A 575 9.77 -33.85 17.44
CA VAL A 575 11.18 -33.49 17.24
C VAL A 575 11.95 -33.63 18.57
N PRO A 576 13.16 -34.21 18.60
CA PRO A 576 14.00 -34.24 19.79
C PRO A 576 14.28 -32.83 20.33
N PHE A 577 14.23 -32.65 21.65
CA PHE A 577 14.28 -31.31 22.27
C PHE A 577 15.52 -30.49 21.87
N GLY A 578 16.72 -31.10 21.87
CA GLY A 578 17.94 -30.38 21.45
C GLY A 578 17.94 -29.92 19.99
N VAL A 579 17.29 -30.67 19.10
CA VAL A 579 17.11 -30.29 17.69
C VAL A 579 16.08 -29.17 17.60
N HIS A 580 14.95 -29.31 18.31
CA HIS A 580 13.93 -28.27 18.40
C HIS A 580 14.50 -26.92 18.83
N THR A 581 15.29 -26.87 19.92
CA THR A 581 15.87 -25.62 20.45
C THR A 581 16.80 -24.93 19.45
N ARG A 582 17.47 -25.70 18.58
CA ARG A 582 18.31 -25.14 17.51
C ARG A 582 17.47 -24.65 16.34
N LEU A 583 16.47 -25.42 15.91
CA LEU A 583 15.62 -24.99 14.80
C LEU A 583 14.77 -23.75 15.14
N THR A 584 14.40 -23.54 16.40
CA THR A 584 13.70 -22.31 16.80
C THR A 584 14.56 -21.07 16.64
N ALA A 585 15.90 -21.18 16.56
CA ALA A 585 16.77 -20.05 16.31
C ALA A 585 16.57 -19.47 14.90
N PHE A 586 16.17 -20.28 13.91
CA PHE A 586 16.03 -19.82 12.51
C PHE A 586 15.06 -18.66 12.35
N LYS A 587 13.89 -18.69 12.99
CA LYS A 587 12.94 -17.56 12.93
C LYS A 587 13.54 -16.26 13.49
N TYR A 588 14.41 -16.33 14.50
CA TYR A 588 15.08 -15.14 15.04
C TYR A 588 16.16 -14.62 14.09
N VAL A 589 16.87 -15.51 13.39
CA VAL A 589 17.82 -15.12 12.33
C VAL A 589 17.08 -14.46 11.17
N ILE A 590 15.99 -15.04 10.69
CA ILE A 590 15.15 -14.45 9.62
C ILE A 590 14.67 -13.07 10.05
N PHE A 591 14.13 -12.94 11.26
CA PHE A 591 13.70 -11.65 11.79
C PHE A 591 14.85 -10.63 11.88
N MET A 592 16.03 -11.02 12.39
CA MET A 592 17.18 -10.12 12.51
C MET A 592 17.65 -9.62 11.13
N VAL A 593 17.67 -10.49 10.11
CA VAL A 593 18.02 -10.11 8.74
C VAL A 593 16.99 -9.15 8.17
N LEU A 594 15.69 -9.47 8.26
CA LEU A 594 14.62 -8.58 7.80
C LEU A 594 14.66 -7.23 8.50
N PHE A 595 14.88 -7.22 9.82
CA PHE A 595 15.01 -6.01 10.61
C PHE A 595 16.22 -5.18 10.15
N GLY A 596 17.39 -5.79 10.00
CA GLY A 596 18.59 -5.11 9.53
C GLY A 596 18.42 -4.50 8.13
N VAL A 597 17.80 -5.23 7.20
CA VAL A 597 17.48 -4.71 5.86
C VAL A 597 16.48 -3.57 5.93
N SER A 598 15.46 -3.66 6.79
CA SER A 598 14.42 -2.63 6.92
C SER A 598 14.93 -1.28 7.40
N LEU A 599 16.05 -1.27 8.14
CA LEU A 599 16.72 -0.04 8.57
C LEU A 599 17.47 0.66 7.43
N TYR A 600 17.81 -0.07 6.36
CA TYR A 600 18.50 0.48 5.19
C TYR A 600 17.51 0.83 4.08
N GLU A 601 16.67 -0.14 3.68
CA GLU A 601 15.69 0.02 2.61
C GLU A 601 14.40 -0.74 2.94
N LEU A 602 13.36 0.01 3.33
CA LEU A 602 12.08 -0.57 3.73
C LEU A 602 11.41 -1.36 2.60
N GLY A 603 11.46 -0.86 1.36
CA GLY A 603 10.84 -1.53 0.21
C GLY A 603 11.48 -2.87 -0.14
N PHE A 604 12.79 -3.02 0.06
CA PHE A 604 13.46 -4.30 -0.13
C PHE A 604 13.14 -5.28 1.01
N ALA A 605 13.05 -4.78 2.26
CA ALA A 605 12.62 -5.59 3.39
C ALA A 605 11.20 -6.14 3.23
N GLU A 606 10.28 -5.38 2.65
CA GLU A 606 8.92 -5.83 2.32
C GLU A 606 8.92 -6.97 1.31
N LYS A 607 9.76 -6.91 0.27
CA LYS A 607 9.93 -8.02 -0.69
C LYS A 607 10.47 -9.28 -0.02
N LEU A 608 11.46 -9.14 0.87
CA LEU A 608 11.99 -10.27 1.63
C LEU A 608 11.00 -10.82 2.67
N ALA A 609 10.10 -9.97 3.18
CA ALA A 609 9.06 -10.37 4.13
C ALA A 609 8.00 -11.30 3.50
N GLU A 610 8.03 -11.51 2.17
CA GLU A 610 7.24 -12.54 1.48
C GLU A 610 7.62 -13.98 1.88
N VAL A 611 8.69 -14.16 2.66
CA VAL A 611 8.95 -15.40 3.41
C VAL A 611 7.76 -15.79 4.31
N GLU A 612 6.92 -14.83 4.70
CA GLU A 612 5.65 -15.08 5.37
C GLU A 612 4.59 -15.54 4.35
N PRO A 613 4.06 -16.77 4.43
CA PRO A 613 3.04 -17.26 3.51
C PRO A 613 1.66 -16.61 3.74
N PHE A 614 1.57 -15.56 4.58
CA PHE A 614 0.35 -14.89 4.98
C PHE A 614 -0.39 -14.28 3.79
N LYS A 615 0.34 -13.57 2.91
CA LYS A 615 -0.25 -12.98 1.71
C LYS A 615 -0.83 -14.06 0.79
N THR A 616 -0.12 -15.17 0.62
CA THR A 616 -0.55 -16.27 -0.25
C THR A 616 -1.72 -17.07 0.34
N ALA A 617 -1.62 -17.53 1.59
CA ALA A 617 -2.58 -18.46 2.19
C ALA A 617 -3.81 -17.78 2.81
N ILE A 618 -3.68 -16.54 3.29
CA ILE A 618 -4.77 -15.82 3.97
C ILE A 618 -5.33 -14.71 3.07
N ILE A 619 -4.50 -13.80 2.57
CA ILE A 619 -5.00 -12.63 1.84
C ILE A 619 -5.49 -13.00 0.43
N LEU A 620 -4.70 -13.78 -0.31
CA LEU A 620 -4.97 -14.11 -1.72
C LEU A 620 -5.60 -15.48 -1.94
N HIS A 621 -5.96 -16.23 -0.88
CA HIS A 621 -6.63 -17.52 -1.00
C HIS A 621 -5.96 -18.53 -1.96
N PHE A 622 -4.62 -18.57 -1.97
CA PHE A 622 -3.80 -19.38 -2.89
C PHE A 622 -3.91 -19.00 -4.38
N VAL A 623 -4.49 -17.84 -4.70
CA VAL A 623 -4.53 -17.26 -6.05
C VAL A 623 -3.31 -16.35 -6.22
N ARG A 624 -2.14 -16.96 -6.42
CA ARG A 624 -0.85 -16.27 -6.65
C ARG A 624 -0.01 -17.08 -7.64
N GLU A 625 1.11 -16.53 -8.08
CA GLU A 625 2.11 -17.24 -8.89
C GLU A 625 2.47 -18.60 -8.26
N TRP A 626 2.66 -19.60 -9.14
CA TRP A 626 2.69 -21.01 -8.74
C TRP A 626 3.79 -21.32 -7.71
N TRP A 627 4.94 -20.63 -7.74
CA TRP A 627 6.03 -20.86 -6.80
C TRP A 627 5.69 -20.41 -5.38
N PHE A 628 4.94 -19.31 -5.21
CA PHE A 628 4.48 -18.86 -3.89
C PHE A 628 3.42 -19.79 -3.31
N VAL A 629 2.53 -20.29 -4.17
CA VAL A 629 1.51 -21.27 -3.80
C VAL A 629 2.19 -22.57 -3.37
N LEU A 630 3.14 -23.07 -4.18
CA LEU A 630 3.92 -24.26 -3.87
C LEU A 630 4.66 -24.11 -2.53
N PHE A 631 5.33 -22.98 -2.30
CA PHE A 631 6.00 -22.69 -1.04
C PHE A 631 5.04 -22.76 0.16
N ALA A 632 3.89 -22.08 0.09
CA ALA A 632 2.89 -22.11 1.15
C ALA A 632 2.32 -23.52 1.40
N LEU A 633 2.05 -24.28 0.33
CA LEU A 633 1.56 -25.66 0.42
C LEU A 633 2.59 -26.59 1.05
N VAL A 634 3.87 -26.47 0.68
CA VAL A 634 4.96 -27.26 1.29
C VAL A 634 5.02 -27.01 2.80
N LEU A 635 4.92 -25.76 3.24
CA LEU A 635 4.90 -25.42 4.67
C LEU A 635 3.68 -25.99 5.39
N LEU A 636 2.50 -25.97 4.77
CA LEU A 636 1.29 -26.57 5.33
C LEU A 636 1.38 -28.10 5.40
N VAL A 637 1.94 -28.74 4.36
CA VAL A 637 2.18 -30.19 4.33
C VAL A 637 3.14 -30.60 5.45
N MET A 638 4.24 -29.87 5.66
CA MET A 638 5.13 -30.09 6.81
C MET A 638 4.36 -29.93 8.14
N GLY A 639 3.42 -28.97 8.19
CA GLY A 639 2.50 -28.75 9.31
C GLY A 639 1.58 -29.93 9.66
N LEU A 640 1.29 -30.82 8.71
CA LEU A 640 0.48 -32.02 8.95
C LEU A 640 1.22 -33.07 9.79
N PHE A 641 2.55 -33.13 9.68
CA PHE A 641 3.40 -34.06 10.42
C PHE A 641 3.97 -33.43 11.70
N ILE A 642 4.35 -32.15 11.63
CA ILE A 642 4.88 -31.37 12.75
C ILE A 642 3.93 -30.21 13.00
N GLU A 643 3.14 -30.31 14.06
CA GLU A 643 2.14 -29.31 14.39
C GLU A 643 2.73 -27.88 14.43
N ARG A 644 2.09 -26.95 13.71
CA ARG A 644 2.48 -25.53 13.61
C ARG A 644 3.94 -25.32 13.18
N PHE A 645 4.44 -26.15 12.25
CA PHE A 645 5.82 -26.11 11.72
C PHE A 645 6.33 -24.69 11.41
N PHE A 646 5.59 -23.91 10.61
CA PHE A 646 6.03 -22.57 10.20
C PHE A 646 6.11 -21.62 11.41
N CYS A 647 5.08 -21.60 12.26
CA CYS A 647 5.04 -20.75 13.44
C CYS A 647 6.17 -21.06 14.43
N ARG A 648 6.64 -22.31 14.44
CA ARG A 648 7.68 -22.80 15.35
C ARG A 648 9.09 -22.44 14.89
N TYR A 649 9.36 -22.52 13.59
CA TYR A 649 10.73 -22.47 13.06
C TYR A 649 11.03 -21.32 12.12
N LEU A 650 10.05 -20.77 11.41
CA LEU A 650 10.28 -19.82 10.32
C LEU A 650 9.61 -18.46 10.50
N CYS A 651 8.54 -18.37 11.31
CA CYS A 651 7.72 -17.17 11.44
C CYS A 651 8.47 -15.97 12.06
N PRO A 652 8.82 -14.93 11.28
CA PRO A 652 9.56 -13.79 11.78
C PRO A 652 8.70 -12.86 12.65
N LEU A 653 7.40 -12.73 12.36
CA LEU A 653 6.46 -12.07 13.29
C LEU A 653 6.46 -12.73 14.67
N GLY A 654 6.47 -14.07 14.72
CA GLY A 654 6.52 -14.82 15.96
C GLY A 654 7.82 -14.59 16.75
N ALA A 655 8.94 -14.37 16.04
CA ALA A 655 10.22 -14.02 16.65
C ALA A 655 10.23 -12.58 17.19
N ALA A 656 9.71 -11.61 16.42
CA ALA A 656 9.55 -10.22 16.86
C ALA A 656 8.73 -10.16 18.16
N MET A 657 7.63 -10.91 18.21
CA MET A 657 6.74 -10.97 19.36
C MET A 657 7.31 -11.73 20.57
N ALA A 658 8.33 -12.56 20.36
CA ALA A 658 8.96 -13.34 21.43
C ALA A 658 9.97 -12.51 22.26
N ILE A 659 10.46 -11.39 21.75
CA ILE A 659 11.41 -10.51 22.46
C ILE A 659 10.79 -9.94 23.74
N PRO A 660 9.63 -9.25 23.71
CA PRO A 660 9.00 -8.72 24.92
C PRO A 660 8.24 -9.79 25.74
N ALA A 661 8.11 -11.03 25.24
CA ALA A 661 7.28 -12.05 25.89
C ALA A 661 7.76 -12.43 27.31
N LYS A 662 9.05 -12.23 27.64
CA LYS A 662 9.57 -12.42 29.01
C LYS A 662 9.09 -11.36 30.00
N LEU A 663 8.63 -10.20 29.52
CA LEU A 663 8.19 -9.07 30.34
C LEU A 663 6.71 -9.17 30.75
N GLN A 664 6.04 -10.29 30.45
CA GLN A 664 4.64 -10.50 30.81
C GLN A 664 4.42 -10.41 32.33
N ILE A 665 3.37 -9.71 32.73
CA ILE A 665 3.05 -9.47 34.15
C ILE A 665 2.42 -10.71 34.80
N PHE A 666 1.56 -11.42 34.08
CA PHE A 666 0.78 -12.54 34.63
C PHE A 666 1.15 -13.88 33.99
N ASN A 667 1.75 -14.79 34.78
CA ASN A 667 1.95 -16.17 34.38
C ASN A 667 1.04 -17.11 35.20
N TRP A 668 -0.17 -17.33 34.71
CA TRP A 668 -1.22 -18.08 35.40
C TRP A 668 -1.24 -19.58 35.03
N LEU A 669 -0.21 -20.09 34.36
CA LEU A 669 -0.11 -21.51 34.00
C LEU A 669 0.35 -22.33 35.22
N ARG A 670 -0.60 -23.00 35.89
CA ARG A 670 -0.34 -23.81 37.09
C ARG A 670 0.30 -25.15 36.75
N ARG A 671 1.20 -25.63 37.59
CA ARG A 671 1.80 -26.97 37.51
C ARG A 671 2.05 -27.57 38.89
N TYR A 672 2.04 -28.89 38.94
CA TYR A 672 2.39 -29.64 40.15
C TYR A 672 3.91 -29.80 40.26
N PRO A 673 4.46 -29.98 41.48
CA PRO A 673 5.90 -30.20 41.68
C PRO A 673 6.46 -31.43 40.95
N MET A 674 5.63 -32.45 40.67
CA MET A 674 6.05 -33.65 39.93
C MET A 674 6.06 -33.49 38.40
N CYS A 675 5.58 -32.36 37.88
CA CYS A 675 5.63 -32.05 36.45
C CYS A 675 7.09 -31.79 36.04
N GLY A 676 7.58 -32.52 35.04
CA GLY A 676 8.99 -32.51 34.64
C GLY A 676 9.84 -33.58 35.33
N ASN A 677 9.50 -33.99 36.55
CA ASN A 677 10.16 -35.11 37.21
C ASN A 677 9.25 -35.77 38.26
N PRO A 678 8.79 -37.02 38.07
CA PRO A 678 9.02 -37.92 36.94
C PRO A 678 8.01 -37.75 35.78
N CYS A 679 6.99 -36.89 35.90
CA CYS A 679 5.91 -36.80 34.90
C CYS A 679 6.31 -35.99 33.65
N GLN A 680 6.22 -36.61 32.47
CA GLN A 680 6.59 -36.00 31.17
C GLN A 680 5.41 -35.77 30.20
N ILE A 681 4.17 -35.99 30.64
CA ILE A 681 3.00 -35.96 29.74
C ILE A 681 2.83 -34.61 29.05
N CYS A 682 2.84 -33.50 29.82
CA CYS A 682 2.70 -32.16 29.26
C CYS A 682 3.89 -31.75 28.37
N HIS A 683 5.09 -32.32 28.59
CA HIS A 683 6.25 -32.09 27.72
C HIS A 683 6.04 -32.71 26.34
N HIS A 684 5.59 -33.97 26.29
CA HIS A 684 5.34 -34.69 25.04
C HIS A 684 4.11 -34.20 24.26
N GLU A 685 3.07 -33.75 24.97
CA GLU A 685 1.82 -33.30 24.35
C GLU A 685 1.79 -31.80 24.05
N CYS A 686 2.82 -31.03 24.39
CA CYS A 686 2.87 -29.62 24.05
C CYS A 686 2.98 -29.43 22.53
N PRO A 687 1.98 -28.82 21.85
CA PRO A 687 1.94 -28.77 20.40
C PRO A 687 3.14 -28.02 19.79
N VAL A 688 3.68 -27.05 20.52
CA VAL A 688 4.85 -26.24 20.11
C VAL A 688 6.13 -26.63 20.84
N GLN A 689 6.10 -27.67 21.70
CA GLN A 689 7.23 -28.09 22.56
C GLN A 689 7.85 -26.97 23.41
N ALA A 690 7.03 -26.02 23.87
CA ALA A 690 7.48 -24.92 24.73
C ALA A 690 7.79 -25.34 26.17
N ILE A 691 7.46 -26.58 26.57
CA ILE A 691 7.74 -27.12 27.89
C ILE A 691 9.06 -27.89 27.82
N ALA A 692 10.05 -27.53 28.63
CA ALA A 692 11.32 -28.22 28.71
C ALA A 692 11.20 -29.57 29.44
N PRO A 693 12.13 -30.53 29.26
CA PRO A 693 12.12 -31.81 29.96
C PRO A 693 12.12 -31.68 31.48
N GLU A 694 12.75 -30.63 32.02
CA GLU A 694 12.77 -30.30 33.44
C GLU A 694 11.38 -29.86 33.95
N GLY A 695 10.46 -29.62 33.02
CA GLY A 695 9.12 -29.16 33.31
C GLY A 695 9.06 -27.66 33.48
N ASP A 696 9.86 -26.85 32.79
CA ASP A 696 9.75 -25.38 32.71
C ASP A 696 9.04 -24.90 31.44
N ILE A 697 8.17 -23.88 31.51
CA ILE A 697 7.53 -23.30 30.31
C ILE A 697 8.38 -22.16 29.79
N ASN A 698 8.84 -22.25 28.56
CA ASN A 698 9.50 -21.14 27.89
C ASN A 698 8.45 -20.13 27.39
N PRO A 699 8.37 -18.91 27.96
CA PRO A 699 7.38 -17.90 27.57
C PRO A 699 7.57 -17.40 26.13
N ASN A 700 8.80 -17.47 25.61
CA ASN A 700 9.11 -17.04 24.23
C ASN A 700 8.54 -18.03 23.20
N GLU A 701 8.27 -19.27 23.59
CA GLU A 701 7.75 -20.32 22.71
C GLU A 701 6.28 -20.66 22.98
N CYS A 702 5.81 -20.44 24.21
CA CYS A 702 4.44 -20.74 24.62
C CYS A 702 3.40 -19.94 23.82
N ILE A 703 2.44 -20.64 23.23
CA ILE A 703 1.30 -20.04 22.54
C ILE A 703 0.04 -19.94 23.42
N GLN A 704 0.14 -20.26 24.71
CA GLN A 704 -0.99 -20.25 25.66
C GLN A 704 -2.26 -20.91 25.13
N CYS A 705 -2.09 -22.07 24.50
CA CYS A 705 -3.19 -22.92 24.04
C CYS A 705 -3.94 -23.63 25.17
N LEU A 706 -3.58 -23.41 26.44
CA LEU A 706 -4.16 -24.01 27.65
C LEU A 706 -4.25 -25.55 27.70
N HIS A 707 -3.71 -26.28 26.70
CA HIS A 707 -3.72 -27.75 26.66
C HIS A 707 -3.11 -28.36 27.93
N CYS A 708 -2.00 -27.79 28.42
CA CYS A 708 -1.37 -28.24 29.65
C CYS A 708 -2.23 -27.99 30.91
N GLN A 709 -3.11 -26.99 30.90
CA GLN A 709 -4.03 -26.70 32.01
C GLN A 709 -5.26 -27.62 31.99
N VAL A 710 -5.72 -28.02 30.79
CA VAL A 710 -6.71 -29.10 30.64
C VAL A 710 -6.13 -30.40 31.18
N MET A 711 -4.90 -30.74 30.77
CA MET A 711 -4.19 -31.92 31.28
C MET A 711 -3.94 -31.86 32.78
N TYR A 712 -3.64 -30.70 33.35
CA TYR A 712 -3.45 -30.51 34.79
C TYR A 712 -4.69 -30.92 35.60
N ASN A 713 -5.91 -30.65 35.09
CA ASN A 713 -7.17 -30.98 35.75
C ASN A 713 -7.76 -32.34 35.33
N HIS A 714 -7.11 -33.08 34.43
CA HIS A 714 -7.68 -34.28 33.84
C HIS A 714 -7.75 -35.44 34.85
N GLU A 715 -8.95 -35.97 35.08
CA GLU A 715 -9.19 -36.94 36.17
C GLU A 715 -8.55 -38.32 35.97
N THR A 716 -8.40 -38.78 34.72
CA THR A 716 -7.84 -40.11 34.40
C THR A 716 -6.41 -40.08 33.85
N ARG A 717 -5.96 -38.96 33.27
CA ARG A 717 -4.64 -38.86 32.62
C ARG A 717 -3.58 -38.16 33.47
N CYS A 718 -3.96 -37.26 34.38
CA CYS A 718 -3.02 -36.58 35.26
C CYS A 718 -2.63 -37.48 36.44
N PRO A 719 -1.37 -37.94 36.58
CA PRO A 719 -0.98 -38.87 37.63
C PRO A 719 -1.25 -38.34 39.05
N GLN A 720 -1.06 -37.03 39.27
CA GLN A 720 -1.31 -36.38 40.56
C GLN A 720 -2.79 -36.39 40.94
N VAL A 721 -3.66 -36.06 39.98
CA VAL A 721 -5.11 -36.02 40.19
C VAL A 721 -5.65 -37.45 40.37
N VAL A 722 -5.20 -38.39 39.54
CA VAL A 722 -5.54 -39.82 39.68
C VAL A 722 -5.14 -40.34 41.06
N ALA A 723 -3.92 -40.06 41.53
CA ALA A 723 -3.46 -40.47 42.86
C ALA A 723 -4.29 -39.83 43.98
N THR A 724 -4.61 -38.53 43.83
CA THR A 724 -5.43 -37.79 44.80
C THR A 724 -6.87 -38.33 44.86
N ASN A 725 -7.48 -38.61 43.71
CA ASN A 725 -8.83 -39.16 43.61
C ASN A 725 -8.89 -40.58 44.19
N LYS A 726 -7.88 -41.42 43.90
CA LYS A 726 -7.75 -42.76 44.52
C LYS A 726 -7.62 -42.67 46.04
N LYS A 727 -6.84 -41.71 46.56
CA LYS A 727 -6.69 -41.48 48.01
C LYS A 727 -8.02 -41.04 48.65
N LYS A 728 -8.73 -40.09 48.03
CA LYS A 728 -10.05 -39.62 48.48
C LYS A 728 -11.09 -40.75 48.48
N ALA A 729 -11.12 -41.59 47.44
CA ALA A 729 -12.02 -42.73 47.37
C ALA A 729 -11.75 -43.75 48.49
N LYS A 730 -10.48 -44.06 48.78
CA LYS A 730 -10.11 -44.92 49.91
C LYS A 730 -10.54 -44.34 51.26
N GLN A 731 -10.35 -43.04 51.47
CA GLN A 731 -10.76 -42.34 52.69
C GLN A 731 -12.29 -42.32 52.86
N ALA A 732 -13.03 -42.10 51.77
CA ALA A 732 -14.48 -42.14 51.77
C ALA A 732 -15.02 -43.55 52.09
N ALA A 733 -14.41 -44.60 51.52
CA ALA A 733 -14.76 -45.99 51.83
C ALA A 733 -14.50 -46.32 53.31
N ALA A 734 -13.32 -45.98 53.85
CA ALA A 734 -13.01 -46.19 55.25
C ALA A 734 -13.94 -45.42 56.20
N LYS A 735 -14.36 -44.20 55.83
CA LYS A 735 -15.34 -43.43 56.60
C LYS A 735 -16.72 -44.09 56.58
N ALA A 736 -17.17 -44.57 55.42
CA ALA A 736 -18.46 -45.25 55.28
C ALA A 736 -18.52 -46.56 56.10
N GLU A 737 -17.42 -47.32 56.13
CA GLU A 737 -17.29 -48.51 56.99
C GLU A 737 -17.39 -48.14 58.48
N LEU A 738 -16.70 -47.08 58.92
CA LEU A 738 -16.76 -46.61 60.31
C LEU A 738 -18.17 -46.13 60.69
N ASP A 739 -18.86 -45.40 59.80
CA ASP A 739 -20.22 -44.92 60.03
C ASP A 739 -21.22 -46.08 60.11
N THR A 740 -21.02 -47.14 59.30
CA THR A 740 -21.83 -48.37 59.36
C THR A 740 -21.62 -49.11 60.69
N GLN A 741 -20.38 -49.22 61.18
CA GLN A 741 -20.07 -49.82 62.49
C GLN A 741 -20.67 -49.03 63.66
N LYS A 742 -20.70 -47.69 63.57
CA LYS A 742 -21.35 -46.85 64.59
C LYS A 742 -22.87 -47.03 64.62
N GLN A 743 -23.52 -47.19 63.47
CA GLN A 743 -24.96 -47.46 63.40
C GLN A 743 -25.31 -48.84 63.96
N GLN A 744 -24.46 -49.85 63.76
CA GLN A 744 -24.67 -51.20 64.31
C GLN A 744 -24.45 -51.27 65.84
N ASN A 745 -23.67 -50.37 66.42
CA ASN A 745 -23.37 -50.32 67.86
C ASN A 745 -24.25 -49.32 68.65
N GLN A 746 -25.30 -48.73 68.05
CA GLN A 746 -26.28 -47.95 68.81
C GLN A 746 -27.15 -48.88 69.67
N PRO A 747 -27.19 -48.71 71.00
CA PRO A 747 -28.05 -49.54 71.85
C PRO A 747 -29.52 -49.26 71.51
N THR A 748 -30.27 -50.33 71.21
CA THR A 748 -31.73 -50.27 71.06
C THR A 748 -32.36 -49.70 72.33
N GLU A 749 -32.86 -48.48 72.26
CA GLU A 749 -33.69 -47.87 73.30
C GLU A 749 -35.03 -48.64 73.32
N GLN A 750 -35.19 -49.56 74.28
CA GLN A 750 -36.45 -50.26 74.52
C GLN A 750 -37.48 -49.26 75.04
N VAL A 751 -38.29 -48.71 74.13
CA VAL A 751 -39.45 -47.89 74.48
C VAL A 751 -40.54 -48.82 75.05
N VAL A 752 -40.66 -48.86 76.37
CA VAL A 752 -41.73 -49.59 77.07
C VAL A 752 -43.02 -48.78 76.98
N HIS A 753 -43.97 -49.21 76.14
CA HIS A 753 -45.31 -48.62 76.07
C HIS A 753 -46.15 -49.01 77.29
N PHE A 754 -46.49 -48.04 78.15
CA PHE A 754 -47.51 -48.20 79.18
C PHE A 754 -48.91 -48.03 78.56
N VAL A 755 -49.68 -49.12 78.49
CA VAL A 755 -51.10 -49.11 78.11
C VAL A 755 -51.93 -48.57 79.29
N LYS A 756 -52.62 -47.45 79.09
CA LYS A 756 -53.61 -46.92 80.05
C LYS A 756 -54.81 -47.85 80.12
N LYS A 757 -55.09 -48.40 81.31
CA LYS A 757 -56.30 -49.18 81.61
C LYS A 757 -57.53 -48.27 81.58
N THR A 758 -58.50 -48.59 80.74
CA THR A 758 -59.86 -48.04 80.77
C THR A 758 -60.64 -48.63 81.95
N LYS A 759 -61.19 -47.75 82.79
CA LYS A 759 -62.50 -47.92 83.45
C LYS A 759 -63.03 -46.55 83.86
#